data_AF-A0AAV5ENJ6-F1
#
_entry.id   AF-A0AAV5ENJ6-F1
#
_cell.length_a   1.000
_cell.length_b   1.000
_cell.length_c   1.000
_cell.angle_alpha   90.00
_cell.angle_beta   90.00
_cell.angle_gamma   90.00
#
_symmetry.space_group_name_H-M   'P 1'
#
loop_
_entity.id
_entity.type
_entity.pdbx_description
1 polymer ?
#
loop_
_entity_poly.entity_id
_entity_poly.type
_entity_poly.pdbx_seq_one_letter_code
_entity_poly.pdbx_strand_id
1 'polypeptide(L)'
;MAASYAWQATRQKASNKLRDTITDDHYQCELQDISIRSNYPSQNAAPWKGGRAQSAHHRNGVTNFRAPLSGRVGSLVSAGEEQTNGTRTLIGERYSQPHFQIPMANSSDEESDISDSDIAEYKEKTCAQLRAGKMKVKHGERAFRCPFCPGKMKQDYNLKDLLQHATGIGAAHKRTAKVRATHLGLAKYLEKDLASSLEKPLQIVVYKPKPPQDEKEKFVWPWMGIVVNLLPQLMLTEFPKESEDWLRAQFSRFRPLQVTILECVKDQTFCAVIRFSKQWSGFKDASAFEKHFIAEKYGKVDWSKINCRKDDLYGWLARSEDYNSPGPIGEYLRNNGDLRSVADLERAGLEATDRRVAYYARQIEEKNKHLGELELENNNNAMKLERMMEEKDRLVEEHNKKILKMQSAACKSSRKVIDENLKLHEELHTRRKEIDRRCKQLEDLAKKGNTNREKLAAAKEKNAKDSGLLNLATQKQEKADKDLLLLVAKQKAETDAALENLKELEMKLASKHKLELEIEQLKGKLEVMKHMGAEEDTKLMEIEKMRESLEEKDEELEAIDSLNQTLIIKHRRANDELEDAKKDMISVLNKMTGARSKFGVKRMGELDQKAFLGACKEKKAIWDDKELALLCSEWEYKISQPEWHPFKVIIVDGQEKEIVQDDDEKLRALKEELGDKAHDVVVKALVEMNEYNPSGRYPLPELWNLKEDRKASVSEVAAYLVLQWKAHKKKSTYL
;
A
#
# COMPACT_ATOMS: atom_id res chain seq x y z
N MET A 1 -7.94 -3.10 -0.23
CA MET A 1 -8.19 -4.56 -0.08
C MET A 1 -7.87 -5.37 -1.33
N ALA A 2 -8.67 -5.34 -2.41
CA ALA A 2 -8.51 -6.26 -3.55
C ALA A 2 -7.08 -6.34 -4.14
N ALA A 3 -6.42 -5.19 -4.37
CA ALA A 3 -5.04 -5.15 -4.84
C ALA A 3 -4.03 -5.79 -3.88
N SER A 4 -4.24 -5.71 -2.55
CA SER A 4 -3.38 -6.37 -1.56
C SER A 4 -3.54 -7.90 -1.60
N TYR A 5 -4.77 -8.39 -1.74
CA TYR A 5 -5.03 -9.83 -1.93
C TYR A 5 -4.47 -10.32 -3.27
N ALA A 6 -4.55 -9.53 -4.35
CA ALA A 6 -3.96 -9.86 -5.64
C ALA A 6 -2.42 -9.87 -5.59
N TRP A 7 -1.80 -8.91 -4.89
CA TRP A 7 -0.35 -8.85 -4.68
C TRP A 7 0.13 -10.02 -3.80
N GLN A 8 -0.54 -10.30 -2.67
CA GLN A 8 -0.26 -11.46 -1.83
C GLN A 8 -0.43 -12.77 -2.60
N ALA A 9 -1.52 -12.95 -3.35
CA ALA A 9 -1.73 -14.15 -4.16
C ALA A 9 -0.65 -14.33 -5.24
N THR A 10 -0.28 -13.25 -5.93
CA THR A 10 0.77 -13.28 -6.98
C THR A 10 2.15 -13.53 -6.38
N ARG A 11 2.48 -12.89 -5.24
CA ARG A 11 3.71 -13.09 -4.49
C ARG A 11 3.80 -14.49 -3.88
N GLN A 12 2.70 -15.05 -3.38
CA GLN A 12 2.64 -16.44 -2.92
C GLN A 12 2.80 -17.42 -4.08
N LYS A 13 2.21 -17.14 -5.25
CA LYS A 13 2.34 -17.98 -6.45
C LYS A 13 3.76 -17.91 -7.04
N ALA A 14 4.42 -16.76 -6.96
CA ALA A 14 5.82 -16.59 -7.31
C ALA A 14 6.77 -17.25 -6.30
N SER A 15 6.52 -17.10 -5.00
CA SER A 15 7.29 -17.71 -3.90
C SER A 15 7.17 -19.24 -3.90
N ASN A 16 5.96 -19.77 -4.13
CA ASN A 16 5.74 -21.19 -4.35
C ASN A 16 6.49 -21.64 -5.62
N LYS A 17 6.30 -20.98 -6.77
CA LYS A 17 7.03 -21.37 -8.00
C LYS A 17 8.56 -21.30 -7.84
N LEU A 18 9.09 -20.34 -7.09
CA LEU A 18 10.52 -20.26 -6.77
C LEU A 18 10.94 -21.43 -5.87
N ARG A 19 10.15 -21.75 -4.84
CA ARG A 19 10.34 -22.90 -3.95
C ARG A 19 10.28 -24.22 -4.72
N ASP A 20 9.30 -24.39 -5.59
CA ASP A 20 9.09 -25.57 -6.44
C ASP A 20 10.31 -25.78 -7.36
N THR A 21 10.77 -24.70 -8.03
CA THR A 21 11.98 -24.72 -8.88
C THR A 21 13.24 -25.06 -8.05
N ILE A 22 13.39 -24.46 -6.86
CA ILE A 22 14.49 -24.75 -5.94
C ILE A 22 14.41 -26.20 -5.44
N THR A 23 13.22 -26.75 -5.18
CA THR A 23 13.11 -28.16 -4.78
C THR A 23 13.41 -29.12 -5.91
N ASP A 24 12.97 -28.88 -7.15
CA ASP A 24 13.32 -29.74 -8.29
C ASP A 24 14.83 -29.73 -8.57
N ASP A 25 15.45 -28.54 -8.73
CA ASP A 25 16.88 -28.44 -9.01
C ASP A 25 17.75 -28.96 -7.84
N HIS A 26 17.35 -28.76 -6.59
CA HIS A 26 18.16 -29.15 -5.43
C HIS A 26 17.95 -30.63 -5.03
N TYR A 27 16.74 -31.20 -5.12
CA TYR A 27 16.52 -32.62 -4.84
C TYR A 27 17.00 -33.55 -5.96
N GLN A 28 16.93 -33.15 -7.23
CA GLN A 28 17.47 -33.99 -8.30
C GLN A 28 19.02 -34.02 -8.28
N CYS A 29 19.67 -32.95 -7.83
CA CYS A 29 21.14 -32.86 -7.87
C CYS A 29 21.86 -33.38 -6.61
N GLU A 30 21.28 -33.33 -5.40
CA GLU A 30 21.96 -33.81 -4.17
C GLU A 30 21.74 -35.32 -3.86
N LEU A 31 20.71 -35.98 -4.41
CA LEU A 31 20.30 -37.33 -3.98
C LEU A 31 20.72 -38.52 -4.86
N GLN A 32 21.14 -38.32 -6.13
CA GLN A 32 21.62 -39.43 -6.96
C GLN A 32 23.13 -39.72 -6.77
N ASP A 33 23.98 -38.70 -6.70
CA ASP A 33 25.45 -38.90 -6.70
C ASP A 33 26.03 -39.45 -5.38
N ILE A 34 25.39 -39.17 -4.23
CA ILE A 34 25.85 -39.69 -2.93
C ILE A 34 25.69 -41.23 -2.87
N SER A 35 24.67 -41.80 -3.53
CA SER A 35 24.42 -43.25 -3.54
C SER A 35 25.43 -44.06 -4.37
N ILE A 36 26.32 -43.42 -5.12
CA ILE A 36 27.25 -44.07 -6.05
C ILE A 36 28.64 -44.31 -5.44
N ARG A 37 29.05 -43.53 -4.42
CA ARG A 37 30.42 -43.59 -3.85
C ARG A 37 30.69 -44.70 -2.83
N SER A 38 29.73 -45.58 -2.48
CA SER A 38 29.92 -46.64 -1.47
C SER A 38 30.09 -48.05 -2.05
N ASN A 39 31.03 -48.25 -3.00
CA ASN A 39 31.37 -49.59 -3.51
C ASN A 39 32.88 -49.74 -3.81
N TYR A 40 33.63 -50.22 -2.80
CA TYR A 40 34.95 -50.84 -2.97
C TYR A 40 35.04 -52.11 -2.11
N PRO A 41 35.31 -53.29 -2.69
CA PRO A 41 35.34 -54.54 -1.93
C PRO A 41 36.68 -54.75 -1.22
N SER A 42 36.66 -54.87 0.11
CA SER A 42 37.81 -55.33 0.90
C SER A 42 37.64 -56.80 1.27
N GLN A 43 38.18 -57.71 0.44
CA GLN A 43 38.32 -59.11 0.80
C GLN A 43 39.63 -59.35 1.56
N ASN A 44 39.52 -59.69 2.84
CA ASN A 44 40.36 -60.71 3.49
C ASN A 44 39.77 -61.11 4.85
N ALA A 45 39.59 -62.42 5.04
CA ALA A 45 39.38 -63.05 6.35
C ALA A 45 40.76 -63.13 7.09
N ALA A 46 40.90 -63.54 8.35
CA ALA A 46 40.09 -64.49 9.13
C ALA A 46 40.23 -64.24 10.68
N PRO A 47 39.89 -65.16 11.62
CA PRO A 47 38.84 -64.84 12.60
C PRO A 47 39.19 -65.14 14.09
N TRP A 48 38.16 -65.18 14.96
CA TRP A 48 38.18 -65.44 16.41
C TRP A 48 38.74 -64.25 17.25
N LYS A 49 38.39 -64.04 18.53
CA LYS A 49 37.62 -64.85 19.49
C LYS A 49 36.82 -63.94 20.46
N GLY A 50 35.72 -64.43 21.04
CA GLY A 50 34.89 -63.64 21.96
C GLY A 50 35.44 -63.50 23.38
N GLY A 51 35.12 -62.39 24.07
CA GLY A 51 35.42 -62.11 25.48
C GLY A 51 34.16 -61.76 26.28
N ARG A 52 34.16 -61.93 27.62
CA ARG A 52 32.93 -62.02 28.42
C ARG A 52 32.92 -61.11 29.67
N ALA A 53 31.96 -60.18 29.69
CA ALA A 53 31.24 -59.62 30.86
C ALA A 53 32.00 -58.82 31.96
N GLN A 54 31.16 -58.27 32.87
CA GLN A 54 31.43 -57.55 34.13
C GLN A 54 31.84 -56.07 34.00
N SER A 55 31.34 -55.05 34.74
CA SER A 55 30.43 -54.85 35.91
C SER A 55 31.14 -54.15 37.09
N ALA A 56 30.38 -53.63 38.07
CA ALA A 56 30.78 -52.80 39.23
C ALA A 56 31.15 -51.33 38.85
N HIS A 57 30.42 -50.28 39.29
CA HIS A 57 30.34 -49.68 40.64
C HIS A 57 31.50 -48.70 40.96
N HIS A 58 31.35 -47.59 41.69
CA HIS A 58 30.42 -47.30 42.81
C HIS A 58 30.27 -45.76 43.09
N ARG A 59 29.10 -45.31 43.60
CA ARG A 59 28.86 -44.29 44.69
C ARG A 59 29.45 -42.85 44.58
N ASN A 60 28.94 -41.79 45.25
CA ASN A 60 27.69 -41.49 45.98
C ASN A 60 27.56 -39.95 46.23
N GLY A 61 26.36 -39.48 46.64
CA GLY A 61 26.12 -38.12 47.16
C GLY A 61 25.57 -37.16 46.10
N VAL A 62 24.32 -36.68 46.09
CA VAL A 62 23.20 -36.63 47.07
C VAL A 62 23.33 -35.60 48.20
N THR A 63 22.76 -34.43 47.96
CA THR A 63 22.06 -33.62 48.98
C THR A 63 20.68 -33.18 48.45
N ASN A 64 19.64 -33.83 49.00
CA ASN A 64 18.24 -33.34 48.98
C ASN A 64 18.15 -32.02 49.81
N PHE A 65 17.07 -31.23 49.92
CA PHE A 65 15.63 -31.36 49.60
C PHE A 65 15.02 -29.90 49.61
N ARG A 66 13.73 -29.54 49.51
CA ARG A 66 12.41 -30.23 49.42
C ARG A 66 11.35 -29.27 48.83
N ALA A 67 10.45 -29.75 47.96
CA ALA A 67 9.13 -29.14 47.72
C ALA A 67 8.17 -30.23 47.17
N PRO A 68 6.98 -30.50 47.75
CA PRO A 68 6.22 -31.73 47.41
C PRO A 68 4.74 -31.56 46.99
N LEU A 69 4.30 -32.39 46.02
CA LEU A 69 2.94 -32.95 45.84
C LEU A 69 1.78 -31.94 45.56
N SER A 70 0.65 -32.31 44.95
CA SER A 70 0.13 -33.56 44.35
C SER A 70 -0.58 -33.22 43.01
N GLY A 71 -1.22 -34.10 42.22
CA GLY A 71 -1.52 -35.54 42.29
C GLY A 71 -1.79 -36.09 40.88
N ARG A 72 -2.16 -37.38 40.72
CA ARG A 72 -2.12 -38.08 39.42
C ARG A 72 -3.21 -39.16 39.27
N VAL A 73 -3.71 -39.36 38.04
CA VAL A 73 -4.64 -40.44 37.59
C VAL A 73 -6.09 -40.28 38.13
N GLY A 74 -7.18 -40.59 37.39
CA GLY A 74 -7.37 -40.84 35.95
C GLY A 74 -8.50 -41.84 35.60
N SER A 75 -9.03 -41.76 34.36
CA SER A 75 -9.82 -42.79 33.62
C SER A 75 -11.36 -42.90 33.81
N LEU A 76 -12.00 -43.44 32.75
CA LEU A 76 -13.31 -44.16 32.63
C LEU A 76 -14.70 -43.42 32.62
N VAL A 77 -15.30 -43.39 31.41
CA VAL A 77 -16.64 -43.98 31.03
C VAL A 77 -18.00 -43.26 31.29
N SER A 78 -18.84 -43.25 30.23
CA SER A 78 -20.32 -43.03 30.13
C SER A 78 -20.90 -41.65 30.52
N ALA A 79 -22.08 -41.21 30.05
CA ALA A 79 -22.92 -41.47 28.86
C ALA A 79 -24.09 -40.43 28.84
N GLY A 80 -24.89 -40.21 27.80
CA GLY A 80 -24.87 -40.69 26.40
C GLY A 80 -24.88 -39.51 25.41
N GLU A 81 -25.86 -39.28 24.51
CA GLU A 81 -27.11 -39.98 24.14
C GLU A 81 -27.47 -39.71 22.65
N GLU A 82 -28.69 -40.07 22.23
CA GLU A 82 -29.30 -40.09 20.87
C GLU A 82 -30.21 -38.84 20.58
N GLN A 83 -30.87 -38.62 19.42
CA GLN A 83 -31.25 -39.52 18.32
C GLN A 83 -31.38 -38.82 16.94
N THR A 84 -31.36 -39.61 15.86
CA THR A 84 -31.49 -39.18 14.45
C THR A 84 -32.87 -39.48 13.85
N ASN A 85 -33.27 -38.82 12.75
CA ASN A 85 -34.05 -39.49 11.68
C ASN A 85 -34.20 -38.71 10.36
N GLY A 86 -34.50 -39.42 9.26
CA GLY A 86 -35.03 -38.84 8.02
C GLY A 86 -35.01 -39.75 6.78
N THR A 87 -36.18 -39.99 6.15
CA THR A 87 -36.27 -40.77 4.88
C THR A 87 -37.50 -40.47 4.00
N ARG A 88 -37.24 -39.82 2.85
CA ARG A 88 -37.67 -40.15 1.46
C ARG A 88 -39.04 -40.85 1.14
N THR A 89 -39.75 -40.24 0.15
CA THR A 89 -40.41 -40.84 -1.06
C THR A 89 -41.95 -41.11 -1.19
N LEU A 90 -42.49 -40.74 -2.39
CA LEU A 90 -43.53 -41.37 -3.27
C LEU A 90 -44.99 -40.81 -3.43
N ILE A 91 -45.32 -40.54 -4.72
CA ILE A 91 -46.62 -40.71 -5.47
C ILE A 91 -47.78 -39.68 -5.34
N GLY A 92 -48.40 -39.33 -6.51
CA GLY A 92 -49.68 -38.58 -6.65
C GLY A 92 -49.62 -37.33 -7.56
N GLU A 93 -49.45 -37.37 -8.90
CA GLU A 93 -50.36 -37.76 -10.01
C GLU A 93 -51.39 -36.68 -10.50
N ARG A 94 -51.44 -36.44 -11.84
CA ARG A 94 -52.46 -35.70 -12.66
C ARG A 94 -52.49 -34.15 -12.59
N TYR A 95 -52.87 -33.38 -13.64
CA TYR A 95 -53.40 -33.67 -14.99
C TYR A 95 -52.97 -32.64 -16.08
N SER A 96 -52.87 -33.11 -17.34
CA SER A 96 -53.17 -32.43 -18.62
C SER A 96 -52.37 -31.23 -19.17
N GLN A 97 -51.83 -31.42 -20.38
CA GLN A 97 -51.64 -30.38 -21.42
C GLN A 97 -52.96 -30.13 -22.21
N PRO A 98 -52.99 -29.24 -23.22
CA PRO A 98 -52.61 -29.68 -24.57
C PRO A 98 -51.72 -28.68 -25.37
N HIS A 99 -51.10 -29.19 -26.45
CA HIS A 99 -50.29 -28.42 -27.40
C HIS A 99 -51.14 -27.61 -28.40
N PHE A 100 -50.58 -26.51 -28.92
CA PHE A 100 -50.71 -26.13 -30.33
C PHE A 100 -49.41 -25.47 -30.83
N GLN A 101 -48.89 -25.95 -31.96
CA GLN A 101 -47.90 -25.26 -32.80
C GLN A 101 -48.66 -24.61 -33.97
N ILE A 102 -48.23 -23.49 -34.57
CA ILE A 102 -47.37 -23.34 -35.78
C ILE A 102 -47.58 -21.84 -36.21
N PRO A 103 -46.68 -21.11 -36.92
CA PRO A 103 -45.32 -21.42 -37.38
C PRO A 103 -44.24 -20.49 -36.77
N MET A 104 -42.97 -20.71 -37.15
CA MET A 104 -41.92 -19.70 -36.99
C MET A 104 -42.00 -18.64 -38.09
N ALA A 105 -41.57 -17.41 -37.77
CA ALA A 105 -41.06 -16.46 -38.75
C ALA A 105 -39.60 -16.16 -38.38
N ASN A 106 -38.65 -16.79 -39.09
CA ASN A 106 -37.23 -16.59 -38.83
C ASN A 106 -36.81 -15.18 -39.26
N SER A 107 -36.36 -14.37 -38.30
CA SER A 107 -35.27 -13.43 -38.58
C SER A 107 -33.98 -14.16 -38.19
N SER A 108 -33.36 -14.83 -39.16
CA SER A 108 -32.03 -15.40 -38.99
C SER A 108 -31.02 -14.27 -38.82
N ASP A 109 -30.27 -14.33 -37.74
CA ASP A 109 -28.95 -13.72 -37.57
C ASP A 109 -28.22 -14.64 -36.58
N GLU A 110 -27.06 -15.17 -36.98
CA GLU A 110 -26.30 -16.18 -36.24
C GLU A 110 -26.06 -15.78 -34.78
N GLU A 111 -26.36 -16.66 -33.81
CA GLU A 111 -26.00 -16.43 -32.40
C GLU A 111 -24.51 -16.74 -32.18
N SER A 112 -23.65 -15.86 -32.70
CA SER A 112 -22.27 -15.75 -32.22
C SER A 112 -22.28 -15.39 -30.73
N ASP A 113 -21.73 -16.26 -29.89
CA ASP A 113 -21.59 -15.99 -28.46
C ASP A 113 -20.67 -14.78 -28.25
N ILE A 114 -21.27 -13.67 -27.82
CA ILE A 114 -20.58 -12.40 -27.60
C ILE A 114 -19.68 -12.56 -26.38
N SER A 115 -18.38 -12.30 -26.55
CA SER A 115 -17.40 -12.34 -25.47
C SER A 115 -17.52 -11.10 -24.58
N ASP A 116 -17.03 -11.19 -23.34
CA ASP A 116 -16.97 -10.04 -22.44
C ASP A 116 -16.06 -8.91 -22.97
N SER A 117 -15.13 -9.22 -23.90
CA SER A 117 -14.35 -8.24 -24.68
C SER A 117 -15.21 -7.34 -25.56
N ASP A 118 -16.31 -7.87 -26.10
CA ASP A 118 -17.05 -7.27 -27.22
C ASP A 118 -18.18 -6.35 -26.71
N ILE A 119 -18.41 -6.35 -25.39
CA ILE A 119 -19.40 -5.53 -24.68
C ILE A 119 -19.26 -4.05 -25.03
N ALA A 120 -18.04 -3.55 -25.22
CA ALA A 120 -17.77 -2.16 -25.56
C ALA A 120 -18.33 -1.79 -26.95
N GLU A 121 -18.07 -2.59 -27.98
CA GLU A 121 -18.58 -2.34 -29.33
C GLU A 121 -20.11 -2.50 -29.38
N TYR A 122 -20.62 -3.57 -28.77
CA TYR A 122 -22.06 -3.86 -28.80
C TYR A 122 -22.89 -2.84 -27.99
N LYS A 123 -22.30 -2.22 -26.96
CA LYS A 123 -22.85 -1.06 -26.24
C LYS A 123 -23.02 0.14 -27.17
N GLU A 124 -21.98 0.47 -27.95
CA GLU A 124 -22.03 1.59 -28.91
C GLU A 124 -23.02 1.33 -30.04
N LYS A 125 -23.00 0.11 -30.61
CA LYS A 125 -23.95 -0.36 -31.63
C LYS A 125 -25.40 -0.24 -31.14
N THR A 126 -25.68 -0.62 -29.89
CA THR A 126 -27.02 -0.48 -29.28
C THR A 126 -27.40 0.98 -29.06
N CYS A 127 -26.48 1.81 -28.54
CA CYS A 127 -26.71 3.26 -28.34
C CYS A 127 -27.05 3.96 -29.67
N ALA A 128 -26.33 3.63 -30.75
CA ALA A 128 -26.61 4.14 -32.09
C ALA A 128 -27.98 3.69 -32.64
N GLN A 129 -28.40 2.44 -32.38
CA GLN A 129 -29.74 1.96 -32.79
C GLN A 129 -30.88 2.67 -32.05
N LEU A 130 -30.69 3.01 -30.76
CA LEU A 130 -31.63 3.78 -29.96
C LEU A 130 -31.75 5.23 -30.48
N ARG A 131 -30.62 5.89 -30.77
CA ARG A 131 -30.57 7.22 -31.41
C ARG A 131 -31.24 7.25 -32.79
N ALA A 132 -31.06 6.19 -33.57
CA ALA A 132 -31.72 6.01 -34.88
C ALA A 132 -33.22 5.67 -34.78
N GLY A 133 -33.83 5.71 -33.59
CA GLY A 133 -35.26 5.48 -33.39
C GLY A 133 -35.74 4.05 -33.63
N LYS A 134 -34.83 3.09 -33.88
CA LYS A 134 -35.17 1.70 -34.22
C LYS A 134 -35.86 0.95 -33.08
N MET A 135 -35.73 1.43 -31.84
CA MET A 135 -36.33 0.83 -30.65
C MET A 135 -36.93 1.93 -29.75
N LYS A 136 -38.21 1.79 -29.38
CA LYS A 136 -38.94 2.82 -28.62
C LYS A 136 -38.70 2.70 -27.12
N VAL A 137 -38.07 3.72 -26.53
CA VAL A 137 -37.87 3.84 -25.07
C VAL A 137 -38.99 4.65 -24.40
N LYS A 138 -39.30 5.83 -24.96
CA LYS A 138 -40.28 6.78 -24.41
C LYS A 138 -41.71 6.42 -24.85
N HIS A 139 -42.64 6.39 -23.89
CA HIS A 139 -44.02 5.91 -24.04
C HIS A 139 -45.07 6.91 -23.49
N GLY A 140 -44.75 8.20 -23.51
CA GLY A 140 -45.55 9.31 -23.00
C GLY A 140 -44.63 10.50 -22.69
N GLU A 141 -45.11 11.54 -22.02
CA GLU A 141 -44.22 12.65 -21.62
C GLU A 141 -43.17 12.22 -20.59
N ARG A 142 -43.59 11.42 -19.60
CA ARG A 142 -42.79 11.05 -18.41
C ARG A 142 -42.60 9.53 -18.22
N ALA A 143 -43.25 8.70 -19.04
CA ALA A 143 -43.18 7.24 -18.97
C ALA A 143 -42.12 6.69 -19.93
N PHE A 144 -41.21 5.88 -19.40
CA PHE A 144 -40.15 5.20 -20.16
C PHE A 144 -40.18 3.69 -19.89
N ARG A 145 -39.76 2.89 -20.87
CA ARG A 145 -39.72 1.41 -20.77
C ARG A 145 -38.39 0.89 -21.30
N CYS A 146 -37.87 -0.16 -20.67
CA CYS A 146 -36.70 -0.88 -21.16
C CYS A 146 -37.08 -1.75 -22.39
N PRO A 147 -36.54 -1.49 -23.60
CA PRO A 147 -36.87 -2.30 -24.78
C PRO A 147 -36.37 -3.75 -24.68
N PHE A 148 -35.37 -4.00 -23.83
CA PHE A 148 -34.65 -5.27 -23.72
C PHE A 148 -35.20 -6.18 -22.60
N CYS A 149 -36.24 -5.76 -21.87
CA CYS A 149 -36.92 -6.54 -20.82
C CYS A 149 -38.41 -6.82 -21.09
N PRO A 150 -38.82 -7.34 -22.27
CA PRO A 150 -40.22 -7.64 -22.55
C PRO A 150 -40.74 -8.83 -21.71
N GLY A 151 -41.53 -8.53 -20.67
CA GLY A 151 -42.36 -9.52 -19.96
C GLY A 151 -42.35 -9.46 -18.43
N LYS A 152 -41.38 -8.81 -17.78
CA LYS A 152 -41.30 -8.75 -16.30
C LYS A 152 -42.14 -7.61 -15.70
N MET A 153 -43.46 -7.69 -15.92
CA MET A 153 -44.47 -6.68 -15.61
C MET A 153 -44.28 -5.35 -16.36
N LYS A 154 -45.40 -4.64 -16.62
CA LYS A 154 -45.38 -3.34 -17.31
C LYS A 154 -45.04 -2.22 -16.32
N GLN A 155 -43.78 -2.13 -15.92
CA GLN A 155 -43.28 -0.97 -15.18
C GLN A 155 -43.04 0.20 -16.15
N ASP A 156 -43.86 1.24 -16.02
CA ASP A 156 -43.58 2.56 -16.58
C ASP A 156 -42.60 3.28 -15.63
N TYR A 157 -41.33 3.28 -16.01
CA TYR A 157 -40.26 3.91 -15.23
C TYR A 157 -40.24 5.42 -15.46
N ASN A 158 -39.85 6.19 -14.44
CA ASN A 158 -39.31 7.52 -14.67
C ASN A 158 -37.86 7.42 -15.20
N LEU A 159 -37.27 8.52 -15.70
CA LEU A 159 -35.94 8.48 -16.32
C LEU A 159 -34.84 7.98 -15.36
N LYS A 160 -34.86 8.37 -14.09
CA LYS A 160 -33.87 7.93 -13.09
C LYS A 160 -34.00 6.43 -12.82
N ASP A 161 -35.23 5.94 -12.63
CA ASP A 161 -35.48 4.51 -12.38
C ASP A 161 -35.05 3.65 -13.57
N LEU A 162 -35.32 4.11 -14.80
CA LEU A 162 -34.91 3.36 -16.00
C LEU A 162 -33.39 3.37 -16.18
N LEU A 163 -32.72 4.48 -15.86
CA LEU A 163 -31.27 4.55 -15.88
C LEU A 163 -30.66 3.62 -14.83
N GLN A 164 -31.17 3.63 -13.59
CA GLN A 164 -30.73 2.74 -12.53
C GLN A 164 -30.98 1.26 -12.89
N HIS A 165 -32.12 0.94 -13.50
CA HIS A 165 -32.42 -0.39 -14.07
C HIS A 165 -31.40 -0.80 -15.14
N ALA A 166 -31.12 0.08 -16.11
CA ALA A 166 -30.21 -0.18 -17.22
C ALA A 166 -28.76 -0.37 -16.73
N THR A 167 -28.26 0.53 -15.89
CA THR A 167 -26.92 0.44 -15.30
C THR A 167 -26.79 -0.78 -14.38
N GLY A 168 -27.82 -1.07 -13.57
CA GLY A 168 -27.85 -2.24 -12.68
C GLY A 168 -27.80 -3.58 -13.42
N ILE A 169 -28.50 -3.71 -14.56
CA ILE A 169 -28.43 -4.92 -15.41
C ILE A 169 -27.10 -4.95 -16.19
N GLY A 170 -26.58 -3.81 -16.63
CA GLY A 170 -25.27 -3.69 -17.28
C GLY A 170 -24.10 -4.16 -16.40
N ALA A 171 -24.14 -3.83 -15.11
CA ALA A 171 -23.13 -4.24 -14.12
C ALA A 171 -23.31 -5.68 -13.60
N ALA A 172 -24.45 -6.33 -13.87
CA ALA A 172 -24.76 -7.64 -13.29
C ALA A 172 -23.95 -8.78 -13.94
N HIS A 173 -22.87 -9.21 -13.28
CA HIS A 173 -21.96 -10.27 -13.77
C HIS A 173 -22.64 -11.64 -13.99
N LYS A 174 -23.85 -11.86 -13.45
CA LYS A 174 -24.68 -13.06 -13.68
C LYS A 174 -25.57 -12.96 -14.95
N ARG A 175 -25.19 -12.14 -15.92
CA ARG A 175 -25.89 -11.91 -17.20
C ARG A 175 -24.93 -12.09 -18.36
N THR A 176 -25.43 -12.56 -19.49
CA THR A 176 -24.65 -12.70 -20.73
C THR A 176 -24.15 -11.35 -21.23
N ALA A 177 -23.00 -11.33 -21.91
CA ALA A 177 -22.41 -10.13 -22.48
C ALA A 177 -23.39 -9.34 -23.36
N LYS A 178 -24.16 -10.04 -24.21
CA LYS A 178 -25.26 -9.50 -25.04
C LYS A 178 -26.29 -8.70 -24.24
N VAL A 179 -26.72 -9.21 -23.07
CA VAL A 179 -27.68 -8.52 -22.18
C VAL A 179 -27.02 -7.36 -21.44
N ARG A 180 -25.78 -7.51 -20.98
CA ARG A 180 -25.03 -6.41 -20.31
C ARG A 180 -24.78 -5.26 -21.27
N ALA A 181 -24.30 -5.53 -22.47
CA ALA A 181 -23.98 -4.52 -23.49
C ALA A 181 -25.23 -3.75 -23.96
N THR A 182 -26.36 -4.42 -24.17
CA THR A 182 -27.61 -3.74 -24.57
C THR A 182 -28.12 -2.80 -23.48
N HIS A 183 -28.07 -3.20 -22.22
CA HIS A 183 -28.48 -2.35 -21.09
C HIS A 183 -27.47 -1.22 -20.81
N LEU A 184 -26.16 -1.45 -20.99
CA LEU A 184 -25.15 -0.38 -20.97
C LEU A 184 -25.31 0.61 -22.14
N GLY A 185 -25.76 0.15 -23.30
CA GLY A 185 -26.09 1.00 -24.45
C GLY A 185 -27.34 1.85 -24.21
N LEU A 186 -28.33 1.27 -23.53
CA LEU A 186 -29.50 2.00 -23.04
C LEU A 186 -29.12 3.05 -21.99
N ALA A 187 -28.32 2.69 -20.99
CA ALA A 187 -27.83 3.64 -19.97
C ALA A 187 -27.12 4.83 -20.61
N LYS A 188 -26.17 4.58 -21.53
CA LYS A 188 -25.46 5.64 -22.27
C LYS A 188 -26.41 6.57 -23.04
N TYR A 189 -27.46 6.02 -23.66
CA TYR A 189 -28.47 6.80 -24.39
C TYR A 189 -29.34 7.66 -23.43
N LEU A 190 -29.74 7.10 -22.29
CA LEU A 190 -30.49 7.82 -21.26
C LEU A 190 -29.66 8.99 -20.68
N GLU A 191 -28.39 8.75 -20.39
CA GLU A 191 -27.42 9.74 -19.89
C GLU A 191 -27.11 10.84 -20.91
N LYS A 192 -26.74 10.48 -22.16
CA LYS A 192 -26.14 11.44 -23.09
C LYS A 192 -27.12 12.10 -24.06
N ASP A 193 -28.27 11.48 -24.32
CA ASP A 193 -29.22 11.94 -25.34
C ASP A 193 -30.57 12.35 -24.75
N LEU A 194 -30.97 11.79 -23.60
CA LEU A 194 -32.25 12.10 -22.94
C LEU A 194 -32.11 13.00 -21.70
N ALA A 195 -31.06 12.87 -20.88
CA ALA A 195 -30.84 13.78 -19.76
C ALA A 195 -30.59 15.21 -20.26
N SER A 196 -29.68 15.40 -21.23
CA SER A 196 -29.45 16.72 -21.86
C SER A 196 -30.66 17.26 -22.64
N SER A 197 -31.62 16.41 -23.04
CA SER A 197 -32.91 16.87 -23.59
C SER A 197 -33.89 17.35 -22.50
N LEU A 198 -33.62 17.06 -21.23
CA LEU A 198 -34.36 17.55 -20.06
C LEU A 198 -33.61 18.68 -19.33
N GLU A 199 -32.35 18.94 -19.68
CA GLU A 199 -31.57 20.13 -19.31
C GLU A 199 -31.94 21.38 -20.13
N LYS A 200 -33.19 21.48 -20.60
CA LYS A 200 -33.84 22.78 -20.49
C LYS A 200 -34.02 22.99 -19.00
N PRO A 201 -33.34 23.97 -18.35
CA PRO A 201 -33.63 24.26 -16.95
C PRO A 201 -35.14 24.45 -16.84
N LEU A 202 -35.74 23.95 -15.75
CA LEU A 202 -37.11 24.29 -15.45
C LEU A 202 -37.15 25.81 -15.34
N GLN A 203 -37.60 26.46 -16.42
CA GLN A 203 -38.15 27.79 -16.32
C GLN A 203 -39.26 27.63 -15.29
N ILE A 204 -38.97 28.10 -14.08
CA ILE A 204 -39.98 28.41 -13.10
C ILE A 204 -40.91 29.31 -13.88
N VAL A 205 -42.05 28.76 -14.30
CA VAL A 205 -43.10 29.53 -14.96
C VAL A 205 -43.57 30.45 -13.86
N VAL A 206 -42.98 31.65 -13.84
CA VAL A 206 -43.35 32.71 -12.92
C VAL A 206 -44.83 32.87 -13.16
N TYR A 207 -45.63 32.36 -12.22
CA TYR A 207 -47.06 32.49 -12.24
C TYR A 207 -47.32 33.95 -11.97
N LYS A 208 -47.25 34.76 -13.03
CA LYS A 208 -47.76 36.11 -13.04
C LYS A 208 -49.24 35.96 -12.74
N PRO A 209 -49.72 36.36 -11.56
CA PRO A 209 -51.15 36.37 -11.34
C PRO A 209 -51.74 37.29 -12.42
N LYS A 210 -52.88 36.91 -13.01
CA LYS A 210 -53.70 37.93 -13.66
C LYS A 210 -53.92 39.04 -12.61
N PRO A 211 -53.71 40.32 -12.95
CA PRO A 211 -53.93 41.40 -11.98
C PRO A 211 -55.37 41.27 -11.44
N PRO A 212 -55.55 41.12 -10.12
CA PRO A 212 -56.88 41.19 -9.53
C PRO A 212 -57.48 42.56 -9.85
N GLN A 213 -58.79 42.63 -10.09
CA GLN A 213 -59.44 43.90 -10.48
C GLN A 213 -59.54 44.90 -9.30
N ASP A 214 -59.10 44.49 -8.10
CA ASP A 214 -59.20 45.20 -6.83
C ASP A 214 -57.92 45.96 -6.43
N GLU A 215 -57.18 46.55 -7.38
CA GLU A 215 -56.11 47.53 -7.07
C GLU A 215 -56.61 48.77 -6.30
N LYS A 216 -57.93 48.89 -6.12
CA LYS A 216 -58.61 49.99 -5.43
C LYS A 216 -58.75 49.80 -3.92
N GLU A 217 -58.86 48.57 -3.41
CA GLU A 217 -59.11 48.35 -1.98
C GLU A 217 -57.78 48.25 -1.21
N LYS A 218 -57.45 49.33 -0.49
CA LYS A 218 -56.30 49.37 0.43
C LYS A 218 -56.77 49.40 1.87
N PHE A 219 -56.18 48.51 2.66
CA PHE A 219 -56.39 48.34 4.09
C PHE A 219 -55.24 48.97 4.87
N VAL A 220 -55.45 49.25 6.15
CA VAL A 220 -54.36 49.58 7.06
C VAL A 220 -53.56 48.32 7.38
N TRP A 221 -52.24 48.36 7.23
CA TRP A 221 -51.30 47.30 7.60
C TRP A 221 -50.31 47.83 8.66
N PRO A 222 -50.13 47.18 9.83
CA PRO A 222 -50.73 45.91 10.27
C PRO A 222 -52.26 45.93 10.26
N TRP A 223 -52.89 44.79 9.97
CA TRP A 223 -54.35 44.73 9.84
C TRP A 223 -55.03 45.22 11.12
N MET A 224 -55.92 46.21 10.99
CA MET A 224 -56.64 46.81 12.10
C MET A 224 -58.14 46.80 11.84
N GLY A 225 -58.90 46.25 12.77
CA GLY A 225 -60.34 46.47 12.88
C GLY A 225 -60.63 47.75 13.67
N ILE A 226 -61.80 48.33 13.45
CA ILE A 226 -62.36 49.45 14.20
C ILE A 226 -63.65 48.97 14.86
N VAL A 227 -63.87 49.34 16.10
CA VAL A 227 -65.16 49.27 16.81
C VAL A 227 -65.57 50.68 17.20
N VAL A 228 -66.81 51.06 16.93
CA VAL A 228 -67.39 52.36 17.35
C VAL A 228 -68.61 52.14 18.25
N ASN A 229 -69.08 53.25 18.84
CA ASN A 229 -70.23 53.29 19.75
C ASN A 229 -70.01 52.56 21.09
N LEU A 230 -68.78 52.62 21.63
CA LEU A 230 -68.51 52.18 23.00
C LEU A 230 -69.10 53.22 23.97
N LEU A 231 -70.16 52.83 24.67
CA LEU A 231 -70.86 53.67 25.64
C LEU A 231 -70.03 53.89 26.91
N PRO A 232 -70.02 55.09 27.52
CA PRO A 232 -69.27 55.37 28.75
C PRO A 232 -69.61 54.43 29.93
N GLN A 233 -70.83 53.88 30.01
CA GLN A 233 -71.23 52.93 31.06
C GLN A 233 -70.56 51.54 30.92
N LEU A 234 -69.99 51.23 29.75
CA LEU A 234 -69.23 50.00 29.51
C LEU A 234 -67.72 50.20 29.75
N MET A 235 -67.30 51.42 30.05
CA MET A 235 -65.90 51.79 30.30
C MET A 235 -65.64 51.85 31.81
N LEU A 236 -64.65 51.10 32.30
CA LEU A 236 -64.13 51.28 33.66
C LEU A 236 -63.22 52.51 33.65
N THR A 237 -63.81 53.69 33.83
CA THR A 237 -63.16 55.00 33.59
C THR A 237 -61.94 55.28 34.46
N GLU A 238 -61.72 54.53 35.53
CA GLU A 238 -60.54 54.64 36.39
C GLU A 238 -59.35 53.75 35.92
N PHE A 239 -59.59 52.74 35.08
CA PHE A 239 -58.58 51.77 34.63
C PHE A 239 -58.66 51.48 33.11
N PRO A 240 -58.08 52.35 32.25
CA PRO A 240 -58.17 52.21 30.79
C PRO A 240 -57.68 50.86 30.26
N LYS A 241 -56.61 50.32 30.84
CA LYS A 241 -55.99 49.05 30.42
C LYS A 241 -56.90 47.85 30.68
N GLU A 242 -57.69 47.86 31.75
CA GLU A 242 -58.63 46.79 32.06
C GLU A 242 -59.80 46.77 31.06
N SER A 243 -60.21 47.95 30.59
CA SER A 243 -61.21 48.09 29.52
C SER A 243 -60.65 47.58 28.17
N GLU A 244 -59.37 47.84 27.85
CA GLU A 244 -58.70 47.28 26.66
C GLU A 244 -58.59 45.75 26.71
N ASP A 245 -58.20 45.19 27.86
CA ASP A 245 -58.05 43.75 28.04
C ASP A 245 -59.40 43.02 28.12
N TRP A 246 -60.47 43.68 28.61
CA TRP A 246 -61.84 43.18 28.50
C TRP A 246 -62.32 43.11 27.04
N LEU A 247 -62.14 44.17 26.24
CA LEU A 247 -62.46 44.14 24.81
C LEU A 247 -61.64 43.07 24.07
N ARG A 248 -60.35 42.91 24.41
CA ARG A 248 -59.49 41.85 23.88
C ARG A 248 -60.04 40.46 24.20
N ALA A 249 -60.60 40.26 25.40
CA ALA A 249 -61.24 39.01 25.80
C ALA A 249 -62.57 38.76 25.05
N GLN A 250 -63.42 39.78 24.87
CA GLN A 250 -64.67 39.67 24.09
C GLN A 250 -64.41 39.24 22.63
N PHE A 251 -63.41 39.86 21.99
CA PHE A 251 -63.02 39.56 20.62
C PHE A 251 -61.97 38.44 20.49
N SER A 252 -61.65 37.73 21.58
CA SER A 252 -60.62 36.67 21.65
C SER A 252 -60.75 35.60 20.56
N ARG A 253 -61.97 35.28 20.13
CA ARG A 253 -62.27 34.34 19.02
C ARG A 253 -61.63 34.76 17.68
N PHE A 254 -61.32 36.05 17.50
CA PHE A 254 -60.62 36.61 16.35
C PHE A 254 -59.13 36.86 16.60
N ARG A 255 -58.59 36.40 17.74
CA ARG A 255 -57.16 36.45 18.09
C ARG A 255 -56.50 37.85 17.94
N PRO A 256 -57.11 38.92 18.50
CA PRO A 256 -56.52 40.27 18.49
C PRO A 256 -55.20 40.30 19.27
N LEU A 257 -54.18 40.97 18.71
CA LEU A 257 -52.88 41.14 19.38
C LEU A 257 -52.85 42.34 20.31
N GLN A 258 -53.65 43.37 20.02
CA GLN A 258 -53.76 44.60 20.80
C GLN A 258 -55.15 45.20 20.54
N VAL A 259 -55.74 45.78 21.58
CA VAL A 259 -56.86 46.71 21.49
C VAL A 259 -56.36 48.04 22.04
N THR A 260 -56.76 49.15 21.43
CA THR A 260 -56.49 50.49 21.97
C THR A 260 -57.73 51.36 21.87
N ILE A 261 -58.13 51.98 22.97
CA ILE A 261 -59.38 52.78 23.07
C ILE A 261 -59.06 54.26 22.88
N LEU A 262 -59.90 54.96 22.11
CA LEU A 262 -59.75 56.36 21.73
C LEU A 262 -61.05 57.13 22.01
N GLU A 263 -60.94 58.29 22.62
CA GLU A 263 -62.07 59.17 22.98
C GLU A 263 -62.50 60.05 21.79
N CYS A 264 -63.78 60.01 21.39
CA CYS A 264 -64.33 60.83 20.33
C CYS A 264 -64.98 62.11 20.90
N VAL A 265 -64.13 63.13 21.09
CA VAL A 265 -64.40 64.44 21.71
C VAL A 265 -65.68 65.16 21.21
N LYS A 266 -66.16 64.87 19.99
CA LYS A 266 -67.36 65.50 19.42
C LYS A 266 -68.69 64.96 19.95
N ASP A 267 -68.73 63.69 20.35
CA ASP A 267 -69.97 62.95 20.61
C ASP A 267 -70.02 62.29 22.00
N GLN A 268 -68.98 62.49 22.84
CA GLN A 268 -68.77 61.82 24.14
C GLN A 268 -68.86 60.27 24.07
N THR A 269 -68.49 59.70 22.91
CA THR A 269 -68.42 58.26 22.69
C THR A 269 -66.97 57.79 22.65
N PHE A 270 -66.75 56.50 22.94
CA PHE A 270 -65.46 55.86 22.75
C PHE A 270 -65.48 54.98 21.48
N CYS A 271 -64.29 54.75 20.92
CA CYS A 271 -64.06 53.81 19.84
C CYS A 271 -62.79 53.01 20.15
N ALA A 272 -62.64 51.82 19.56
CA ALA A 272 -61.45 50.98 19.77
C ALA A 272 -60.85 50.53 18.45
N VAL A 273 -59.53 50.61 18.34
CA VAL A 273 -58.76 50.06 17.22
C VAL A 273 -58.19 48.70 17.66
N ILE A 274 -58.56 47.65 16.94
CA ILE A 274 -58.20 46.26 17.23
C ILE A 274 -57.15 45.81 16.22
N ARG A 275 -55.92 45.60 16.66
CA ARG A 275 -54.77 45.26 15.82
C ARG A 275 -54.52 43.75 15.82
N PHE A 276 -54.35 43.19 14.62
CA PHE A 276 -54.10 41.77 14.37
C PHE A 276 -52.64 41.53 13.94
N SER A 277 -52.28 40.27 13.66
CA SER A 277 -50.93 39.90 13.19
C SER A 277 -50.55 40.56 11.86
N LYS A 278 -49.27 40.89 11.65
CA LYS A 278 -48.80 41.42 10.34
C LYS A 278 -48.89 40.40 9.19
N GLN A 279 -49.04 39.12 9.52
CA GLN A 279 -49.05 37.99 8.57
C GLN A 279 -50.43 37.77 7.91
N TRP A 280 -50.50 36.87 6.92
CA TRP A 280 -51.75 36.44 6.29
C TRP A 280 -52.74 35.77 7.26
N SER A 281 -52.26 35.16 8.34
CA SER A 281 -53.08 34.71 9.47
C SER A 281 -53.89 35.87 10.07
N GLY A 282 -53.24 37.01 10.32
CA GLY A 282 -53.89 38.24 10.80
C GLY A 282 -54.89 38.83 9.81
N PHE A 283 -54.67 38.70 8.50
CA PHE A 283 -55.67 39.12 7.49
C PHE A 283 -56.93 38.28 7.58
N LYS A 284 -56.77 36.95 7.70
CA LYS A 284 -57.89 36.01 7.88
C LYS A 284 -58.66 36.29 9.17
N ASP A 285 -57.95 36.54 10.26
CA ASP A 285 -58.52 36.86 11.57
C ASP A 285 -59.30 38.19 11.55
N ALA A 286 -58.70 39.26 11.01
CA ALA A 286 -59.34 40.58 10.88
C ALA A 286 -60.53 40.56 9.90
N SER A 287 -60.46 39.76 8.83
CA SER A 287 -61.58 39.51 7.92
C SER A 287 -62.72 38.72 8.55
N ALA A 288 -62.42 37.82 9.51
CA ALA A 288 -63.43 37.08 10.26
C ALA A 288 -64.13 37.98 11.28
N PHE A 289 -63.38 38.88 11.93
CA PHE A 289 -63.91 39.93 12.78
C PHE A 289 -64.92 40.83 12.02
N GLU A 290 -64.54 41.36 10.85
CA GLU A 290 -65.47 42.17 10.04
C GLU A 290 -66.73 41.40 9.61
N LYS A 291 -66.58 40.13 9.20
CA LYS A 291 -67.71 39.31 8.74
C LYS A 291 -68.74 39.01 9.84
N HIS A 292 -68.33 38.97 11.12
CA HIS A 292 -69.25 38.83 12.25
C HIS A 292 -70.18 40.06 12.38
N PHE A 293 -69.61 41.26 12.37
CA PHE A 293 -70.40 42.50 12.42
C PHE A 293 -71.29 42.67 11.18
N ILE A 294 -70.80 42.34 9.98
CA ILE A 294 -71.61 42.39 8.75
C ILE A 294 -72.78 41.38 8.80
N ALA A 295 -72.56 40.15 9.29
CA ALA A 295 -73.61 39.13 9.37
C ALA A 295 -74.76 39.53 10.31
N GLU A 296 -74.45 40.26 11.38
CA GLU A 296 -75.41 40.70 12.40
C GLU A 296 -76.02 42.09 12.09
N LYS A 297 -75.64 42.71 10.97
CA LYS A 297 -76.06 44.06 10.50
C LYS A 297 -75.55 45.22 11.37
N TYR A 298 -74.31 45.06 11.84
CA TYR A 298 -73.56 46.04 12.62
C TYR A 298 -72.26 46.46 11.90
N GLY A 299 -72.23 46.39 10.57
CA GLY A 299 -71.08 46.82 9.77
C GLY A 299 -71.03 48.34 9.55
N LYS A 300 -69.95 48.83 8.92
CA LYS A 300 -69.76 50.25 8.56
C LYS A 300 -70.94 50.85 7.79
N VAL A 301 -71.52 50.05 6.88
CA VAL A 301 -72.67 50.43 6.05
C VAL A 301 -73.95 50.55 6.88
N ASP A 302 -74.07 49.81 7.98
CA ASP A 302 -75.20 49.89 8.91
C ASP A 302 -75.07 51.07 9.87
N TRP A 303 -73.86 51.33 10.38
CA TRP A 303 -73.54 52.52 11.17
C TRP A 303 -73.86 53.82 10.43
N SER A 304 -73.66 53.83 9.11
CA SER A 304 -73.87 54.99 8.24
C SER A 304 -75.35 55.29 7.90
N LYS A 305 -76.32 54.58 8.52
CA LYS A 305 -77.76 54.76 8.27
C LYS A 305 -78.39 55.72 9.27
N ILE A 306 -79.28 56.58 8.80
CA ILE A 306 -80.00 57.60 9.60
C ILE A 306 -80.73 57.00 10.82
N ASN A 307 -81.20 55.75 10.70
CA ASN A 307 -81.89 55.01 11.76
C ASN A 307 -81.02 53.86 12.33
N CYS A 308 -79.71 54.06 12.52
CA CYS A 308 -78.87 53.10 13.22
C CYS A 308 -79.30 52.95 14.70
N ARG A 309 -79.17 51.75 15.26
CA ARG A 309 -79.38 51.50 16.70
C ARG A 309 -78.22 52.14 17.47
N LYS A 310 -78.52 52.99 18.46
CA LYS A 310 -77.50 53.74 19.22
C LYS A 310 -76.97 53.01 20.45
N ASP A 311 -77.48 51.82 20.73
CA ASP A 311 -77.15 51.04 21.93
C ASP A 311 -76.20 49.85 21.64
N ASP A 312 -75.97 49.55 20.36
CA ASP A 312 -75.18 48.40 19.89
C ASP A 312 -73.77 48.81 19.42
N LEU A 313 -72.82 47.87 19.45
CA LEU A 313 -71.47 48.07 18.90
C LEU A 313 -71.44 47.82 17.39
N TYR A 314 -70.70 48.64 16.64
CA TYR A 314 -70.49 48.47 15.20
C TYR A 314 -69.01 48.26 14.90
N GLY A 315 -68.69 47.41 13.91
CA GLY A 315 -67.31 47.03 13.62
C GLY A 315 -67.01 46.71 12.16
N TRP A 316 -65.79 47.02 11.72
CA TRP A 316 -65.30 46.80 10.36
C TRP A 316 -63.77 46.79 10.27
N LEU A 317 -63.22 46.38 9.13
CA LEU A 317 -61.80 46.40 8.83
C LEU A 317 -61.38 47.78 8.30
N ALA A 318 -60.33 48.37 8.86
CA ALA A 318 -59.88 49.72 8.54
C ALA A 318 -59.36 49.83 7.10
N ARG A 319 -59.97 50.74 6.33
CA ARG A 319 -59.68 50.99 4.91
C ARG A 319 -59.16 52.41 4.69
N SER A 320 -58.92 52.74 3.41
CA SER A 320 -58.49 54.07 2.96
C SER A 320 -59.37 55.22 3.45
N GLU A 321 -60.68 55.03 3.57
CA GLU A 321 -61.59 56.05 4.12
C GLU A 321 -61.31 56.33 5.60
N ASP A 322 -61.11 55.28 6.39
CA ASP A 322 -60.88 55.34 7.83
C ASP A 322 -59.51 55.93 8.15
N TYR A 323 -58.49 55.50 7.39
CA TYR A 323 -57.13 56.02 7.47
C TYR A 323 -57.03 57.51 7.12
N ASN A 324 -57.81 57.97 6.14
CA ASN A 324 -57.86 59.38 5.74
C ASN A 324 -58.88 60.20 6.54
N SER A 325 -59.59 59.59 7.50
CA SER A 325 -60.61 60.30 8.28
C SER A 325 -60.02 61.41 9.18
N PRO A 326 -60.75 62.52 9.38
CA PRO A 326 -60.39 63.54 10.35
C PRO A 326 -60.85 63.13 11.75
N GLY A 327 -59.93 63.14 12.72
CA GLY A 327 -60.18 62.78 14.12
C GLY A 327 -59.35 61.59 14.62
N PRO A 328 -59.58 61.14 15.86
CA PRO A 328 -58.69 60.23 16.58
C PRO A 328 -58.44 58.88 15.87
N ILE A 329 -59.47 58.31 15.24
CA ILE A 329 -59.36 57.03 14.51
C ILE A 329 -58.35 57.17 13.36
N GLY A 330 -58.56 58.10 12.43
CA GLY A 330 -57.67 58.28 11.29
C GLY A 330 -56.26 58.69 11.71
N GLU A 331 -56.12 59.52 12.75
CA GLU A 331 -54.81 59.88 13.30
C GLU A 331 -54.06 58.68 13.88
N TYR A 332 -54.72 57.87 14.71
CA TYR A 332 -54.14 56.64 15.27
C TYR A 332 -53.73 55.66 14.16
N LEU A 333 -54.59 55.46 13.15
CA LEU A 333 -54.30 54.58 12.02
C LEU A 333 -53.09 55.05 11.21
N ARG A 334 -52.95 56.36 10.96
CA ARG A 334 -51.77 56.96 10.29
C ARG A 334 -50.49 56.82 11.12
N ASN A 335 -50.59 56.95 12.43
CA ASN A 335 -49.44 56.85 13.33
C ASN A 335 -48.98 55.39 13.59
N ASN A 336 -49.81 54.38 13.30
CA ASN A 336 -49.56 52.97 13.62
C ASN A 336 -49.52 52.02 12.41
N GLY A 337 -49.78 52.49 11.19
CA GLY A 337 -49.78 51.64 9.99
C GLY A 337 -49.70 52.38 8.64
N ASP A 338 -49.53 51.60 7.58
CA ASP A 338 -49.52 52.05 6.18
C ASP A 338 -50.81 51.63 5.48
N LEU A 339 -51.26 52.36 4.45
CA LEU A 339 -52.21 51.82 3.49
C LEU A 339 -51.52 50.88 2.49
N ARG A 340 -51.95 49.61 2.46
CA ARG A 340 -51.45 48.56 1.56
C ARG A 340 -52.61 47.83 0.89
N SER A 341 -52.48 47.46 -0.39
CA SER A 341 -53.35 46.46 -1.00
C SER A 341 -52.88 45.04 -0.67
N VAL A 342 -53.74 44.04 -0.86
CA VAL A 342 -53.35 42.62 -0.80
C VAL A 342 -52.23 42.32 -1.79
N ALA A 343 -52.33 42.83 -3.02
CA ALA A 343 -51.35 42.60 -4.09
C ALA A 343 -49.95 43.20 -3.79
N ASP A 344 -49.88 44.32 -3.06
CA ASP A 344 -48.60 44.90 -2.61
C ASP A 344 -47.86 43.95 -1.63
N LEU A 345 -48.62 43.38 -0.69
CA LEU A 345 -48.09 42.48 0.34
C LEU A 345 -47.75 41.10 -0.22
N GLU A 346 -48.53 40.59 -1.18
CA GLU A 346 -48.19 39.37 -1.93
C GLU A 346 -46.89 39.56 -2.71
N ARG A 347 -46.75 40.67 -3.46
CA ARG A 347 -45.54 40.97 -4.25
C ARG A 347 -44.30 41.11 -3.36
N ALA A 348 -44.39 41.86 -2.26
CA ALA A 348 -43.30 41.99 -1.29
C ALA A 348 -42.92 40.66 -0.64
N GLY A 349 -43.90 39.80 -0.37
CA GLY A 349 -43.67 38.44 0.13
C GLY A 349 -42.93 37.56 -0.87
N LEU A 350 -43.36 37.56 -2.13
CA LEU A 350 -42.69 36.85 -3.23
C LEU A 350 -41.26 37.35 -3.45
N GLU A 351 -41.03 38.66 -3.55
CA GLU A 351 -39.68 39.23 -3.69
C GLU A 351 -38.74 38.84 -2.54
N ALA A 352 -39.25 38.83 -1.30
CA ALA A 352 -38.47 38.41 -0.13
C ALA A 352 -38.13 36.90 -0.15
N THR A 353 -39.01 36.08 -0.71
CA THR A 353 -38.75 34.65 -0.96
C THR A 353 -37.75 34.45 -2.09
N ASP A 354 -37.93 35.11 -3.23
CA ASP A 354 -37.06 35.00 -4.41
C ASP A 354 -35.62 35.43 -4.10
N ARG A 355 -35.43 36.53 -3.37
CA ARG A 355 -34.10 36.96 -2.90
C ARG A 355 -33.43 35.90 -2.01
N ARG A 356 -34.19 35.17 -1.21
CA ARG A 356 -33.69 34.09 -0.32
C ARG A 356 -33.37 32.83 -1.12
N VAL A 357 -34.21 32.45 -2.08
CA VAL A 357 -33.95 31.34 -3.02
C VAL A 357 -32.69 31.64 -3.85
N ALA A 358 -32.55 32.86 -4.38
CA ALA A 358 -31.38 33.29 -5.14
C ALA A 358 -30.10 33.48 -4.29
N TYR A 359 -30.21 33.50 -2.95
CA TYR A 359 -29.06 33.39 -2.04
C TYR A 359 -28.64 31.93 -1.88
N TYR A 360 -29.57 31.04 -1.52
CA TYR A 360 -29.26 29.62 -1.34
C TYR A 360 -28.83 28.93 -2.65
N ALA A 361 -29.39 29.32 -3.79
CA ALA A 361 -28.97 28.81 -5.10
C ALA A 361 -27.48 29.09 -5.38
N ARG A 362 -27.00 30.30 -5.10
CA ARG A 362 -25.57 30.66 -5.24
C ARG A 362 -24.69 29.89 -4.25
N GLN A 363 -25.12 29.75 -3.00
CA GLN A 363 -24.40 28.93 -2.01
C GLN A 363 -24.28 27.46 -2.45
N ILE A 364 -25.32 26.89 -3.08
CA ILE A 364 -25.28 25.54 -3.66
C ILE A 364 -24.34 25.49 -4.87
N GLU A 365 -24.37 26.50 -5.76
CA GLU A 365 -23.50 26.59 -6.93
C GLU A 365 -22.01 26.71 -6.55
N GLU A 366 -21.68 27.56 -5.58
CA GLU A 366 -20.33 27.71 -5.01
C GLU A 366 -19.82 26.41 -4.39
N LYS A 367 -20.67 25.70 -3.62
CA LYS A 367 -20.33 24.40 -3.02
C LYS A 367 -20.17 23.29 -4.06
N ASN A 368 -21.02 23.25 -5.09
CA ASN A 368 -20.92 22.28 -6.18
C ASN A 368 -19.64 22.51 -7.01
N LYS A 369 -19.27 23.77 -7.26
CA LYS A 369 -17.99 24.11 -7.92
C LYS A 369 -16.80 23.59 -7.12
N HIS A 370 -16.78 23.84 -5.81
CA HIS A 370 -15.70 23.36 -4.95
C HIS A 370 -15.63 21.83 -4.85
N LEU A 371 -16.79 21.14 -4.86
CA LEU A 371 -16.83 19.68 -4.95
C LEU A 371 -16.20 19.18 -6.26
N GLY A 372 -16.49 19.80 -7.40
CA GLY A 372 -15.87 19.45 -8.68
C GLY A 372 -14.36 19.73 -8.74
N GLU A 373 -13.87 20.75 -8.05
CA GLU A 373 -12.43 21.01 -7.86
C GLU A 373 -11.75 19.88 -7.07
N LEU A 374 -12.37 19.43 -5.97
CA LEU A 374 -11.89 18.31 -5.16
C LEU A 374 -11.97 16.96 -5.89
N GLU A 375 -13.02 16.72 -6.68
CA GLU A 375 -13.13 15.53 -7.52
C GLU A 375 -12.01 15.48 -8.57
N LEU A 376 -11.70 16.61 -9.21
CA LEU A 376 -10.59 16.72 -10.16
C LEU A 376 -9.24 16.49 -9.48
N GLU A 377 -9.00 17.04 -8.30
CA GLU A 377 -7.77 16.77 -7.53
C GLU A 377 -7.65 15.30 -7.12
N ASN A 378 -8.72 14.69 -6.61
CA ASN A 378 -8.74 13.27 -6.24
C ASN A 378 -8.43 12.36 -7.43
N ASN A 379 -9.03 12.63 -8.61
CA ASN A 379 -8.72 11.91 -9.84
C ASN A 379 -7.26 12.09 -10.28
N ASN A 380 -6.72 13.31 -10.18
CA ASN A 380 -5.30 13.57 -10.45
C ASN A 380 -4.37 12.83 -9.48
N ASN A 381 -4.74 12.72 -8.20
CA ASN A 381 -3.95 12.03 -7.19
C ASN A 381 -4.04 10.50 -7.34
N ALA A 382 -5.18 9.95 -7.75
CA ALA A 382 -5.31 8.55 -8.15
C ALA A 382 -4.38 8.22 -9.35
N MET A 383 -4.37 9.05 -10.40
CA MET A 383 -3.46 8.89 -11.54
C MET A 383 -1.97 9.10 -11.21
N LYS A 384 -1.63 9.77 -10.10
CA LYS A 384 -0.23 9.80 -9.58
C LYS A 384 0.10 8.48 -8.89
N LEU A 385 -0.80 8.00 -8.02
CA LEU A 385 -0.62 6.76 -7.25
C LEU A 385 -0.49 5.53 -8.16
N GLU A 386 -1.34 5.41 -9.18
CA GLU A 386 -1.30 4.32 -10.16
C GLU A 386 0.05 4.26 -10.90
N ARG A 387 0.57 5.41 -11.37
CA ARG A 387 1.91 5.49 -11.99
C ARG A 387 3.04 5.11 -11.04
N MET A 388 2.99 5.53 -9.78
CA MET A 388 4.00 5.11 -8.78
C MET A 388 3.91 3.61 -8.48
N MET A 389 2.71 3.02 -8.49
CA MET A 389 2.54 1.58 -8.33
C MET A 389 3.12 0.81 -9.53
N GLU A 390 2.84 1.25 -10.76
CA GLU A 390 3.44 0.69 -11.97
C GLU A 390 4.97 0.78 -11.95
N GLU A 391 5.54 1.94 -11.61
CA GLU A 391 6.98 2.15 -11.56
C GLU A 391 7.65 1.24 -10.52
N LYS A 392 7.07 1.16 -9.32
CA LYS A 392 7.53 0.25 -8.26
C LYS A 392 7.45 -1.23 -8.69
N ASP A 393 6.40 -1.65 -9.39
CA ASP A 393 6.30 -3.04 -9.88
C ASP A 393 7.26 -3.32 -11.05
N ARG A 394 7.52 -2.35 -11.95
CA ARG A 394 8.57 -2.44 -12.99
C ARG A 394 9.96 -2.60 -12.38
N LEU A 395 10.29 -1.80 -11.35
CA LEU A 395 11.58 -1.88 -10.64
C LEU A 395 11.76 -3.24 -9.94
N VAL A 396 10.71 -3.77 -9.32
CA VAL A 396 10.72 -5.12 -8.73
C VAL A 396 10.91 -6.19 -9.80
N GLU A 397 10.26 -6.08 -10.95
CA GLU A 397 10.43 -7.03 -12.06
C GLU A 397 11.85 -6.98 -12.66
N GLU A 398 12.44 -5.79 -12.81
CA GLU A 398 13.81 -5.63 -13.28
C GLU A 398 14.83 -6.19 -12.28
N HIS A 399 14.63 -5.95 -10.97
CA HIS A 399 15.47 -6.51 -9.91
C HIS A 399 15.42 -8.04 -9.92
N ASN A 400 14.22 -8.63 -10.02
CA ASN A 400 14.05 -10.08 -10.16
C ASN A 400 14.73 -10.64 -11.43
N LYS A 401 14.63 -9.93 -12.57
CA LYS A 401 15.34 -10.29 -13.81
C LYS A 401 16.86 -10.22 -13.65
N LYS A 402 17.40 -9.28 -12.86
CA LYS A 402 18.84 -9.21 -12.53
C LYS A 402 19.27 -10.39 -11.64
N ILE A 403 18.50 -10.72 -10.59
CA ILE A 403 18.76 -11.89 -9.73
C ILE A 403 18.80 -13.18 -10.56
N LEU A 404 17.80 -13.44 -11.41
CA LEU A 404 17.73 -14.65 -12.22
C LEU A 404 18.91 -14.77 -13.21
N LYS A 405 19.36 -13.65 -13.79
CA LYS A 405 20.58 -13.63 -14.63
C LYS A 405 21.83 -13.98 -13.83
N MET A 406 22.01 -13.37 -12.66
CA MET A 406 23.14 -13.62 -11.76
C MET A 406 23.18 -15.08 -11.27
N GLN A 407 22.03 -15.63 -10.87
CA GLN A 407 21.89 -17.05 -10.50
C GLN A 407 22.22 -17.97 -11.68
N SER A 408 21.72 -17.67 -12.89
CA SER A 408 22.04 -18.45 -14.10
C SER A 408 23.54 -18.43 -14.43
N ALA A 409 24.22 -17.29 -14.26
CA ALA A 409 25.66 -17.17 -14.45
C ALA A 409 26.44 -17.97 -13.40
N ALA A 410 26.08 -17.85 -12.12
CA ALA A 410 26.67 -18.60 -11.02
C ALA A 410 26.54 -20.12 -11.24
N CYS A 411 25.34 -20.63 -11.52
CA CYS A 411 25.12 -22.05 -11.77
C CYS A 411 25.91 -22.57 -12.99
N LYS A 412 26.04 -21.78 -14.07
CA LYS A 412 26.89 -22.13 -15.22
C LYS A 412 28.38 -22.18 -14.86
N SER A 413 28.85 -21.29 -14.00
CA SER A 413 30.23 -21.26 -13.53
C SER A 413 30.53 -22.48 -12.65
N SER A 414 29.71 -22.71 -11.61
CA SER A 414 29.82 -23.86 -10.72
C SER A 414 29.76 -25.19 -11.48
N ARG A 415 28.90 -25.31 -12.49
CA ARG A 415 28.79 -26.54 -13.29
C ARG A 415 30.06 -26.83 -14.10
N LYS A 416 30.71 -25.82 -14.70
CA LYS A 416 32.03 -26.00 -15.35
C LYS A 416 33.07 -26.53 -14.37
N VAL A 417 33.14 -25.95 -13.17
CA VAL A 417 34.10 -26.38 -12.12
C VAL A 417 33.83 -27.82 -11.70
N ILE A 418 32.56 -28.24 -11.59
CA ILE A 418 32.19 -29.64 -11.31
C ILE A 418 32.61 -30.55 -12.48
N ASP A 419 32.27 -30.19 -13.72
CA ASP A 419 32.61 -30.97 -14.94
C ASP A 419 34.14 -31.11 -15.14
N GLU A 420 34.93 -30.13 -14.70
CA GLU A 420 36.40 -30.17 -14.73
C GLU A 420 36.99 -31.05 -13.61
N ASN A 421 36.48 -30.95 -12.39
CA ASN A 421 36.89 -31.83 -11.29
C ASN A 421 36.54 -33.31 -11.55
N LEU A 422 35.40 -33.60 -12.17
CA LEU A 422 35.03 -34.95 -12.58
C LEU A 422 36.05 -35.56 -13.56
N LYS A 423 36.45 -34.81 -14.60
CA LYS A 423 37.48 -35.25 -15.57
C LYS A 423 38.84 -35.49 -14.90
N LEU A 424 39.23 -34.65 -13.95
CA LEU A 424 40.47 -34.82 -13.18
C LEU A 424 40.42 -36.09 -12.30
N HIS A 425 39.29 -36.39 -11.66
CA HIS A 425 39.10 -37.65 -10.94
C HIS A 425 39.19 -38.88 -11.89
N GLU A 426 38.58 -38.81 -13.08
CA GLU A 426 38.65 -39.89 -14.08
C GLU A 426 40.07 -40.13 -14.60
N GLU A 427 40.85 -39.06 -14.84
CA GLU A 427 42.26 -39.23 -15.23
C GLU A 427 43.06 -39.85 -14.09
N LEU A 428 42.92 -39.37 -12.85
CA LEU A 428 43.61 -39.95 -11.68
C LEU A 428 43.27 -41.45 -11.48
N HIS A 429 42.02 -41.85 -11.72
CA HIS A 429 41.60 -43.26 -11.67
C HIS A 429 42.26 -44.10 -12.78
N THR A 430 42.34 -43.53 -13.98
CA THR A 430 42.96 -44.15 -15.16
C THR A 430 44.47 -44.30 -14.98
N ARG A 431 45.16 -43.28 -14.44
CA ARG A 431 46.59 -43.33 -14.09
C ARG A 431 46.86 -44.41 -13.03
N ARG A 432 45.97 -44.59 -12.05
CA ARG A 432 46.09 -45.63 -11.01
C ARG A 432 46.03 -47.04 -11.62
N LYS A 433 45.00 -47.33 -12.42
CA LYS A 433 44.87 -48.61 -13.15
C LYS A 433 46.11 -48.95 -13.99
N GLU A 434 46.72 -47.95 -14.64
CA GLU A 434 47.93 -48.14 -15.44
C GLU A 434 49.18 -48.43 -14.59
N ILE A 435 49.33 -47.80 -13.43
CA ILE A 435 50.41 -48.13 -12.47
C ILE A 435 50.24 -49.55 -11.92
N ASP A 436 49.01 -49.95 -11.57
CA ASP A 436 48.72 -51.31 -11.08
C ASP A 436 49.00 -52.37 -12.16
N ARG A 437 48.68 -52.07 -13.44
CA ARG A 437 49.01 -52.92 -14.59
C ARG A 437 50.52 -53.08 -14.76
N ARG A 438 51.30 -52.01 -14.59
CA ARG A 438 52.77 -52.03 -14.64
C ARG A 438 53.38 -52.82 -13.49
N CYS A 439 52.85 -52.71 -12.25
CA CYS A 439 53.29 -53.52 -11.12
C CYS A 439 53.23 -55.02 -11.45
N LYS A 440 52.08 -55.51 -11.91
CA LYS A 440 51.87 -56.92 -12.29
C LYS A 440 52.84 -57.38 -13.38
N GLN A 441 53.06 -56.56 -14.42
CA GLN A 441 54.04 -56.87 -15.47
C GLN A 441 55.48 -56.94 -14.94
N LEU A 442 55.87 -56.07 -14.01
CA LEU A 442 57.21 -56.06 -13.40
C LEU A 442 57.42 -57.20 -12.38
N GLU A 443 56.35 -57.74 -11.81
CA GLU A 443 56.37 -58.98 -11.03
C GLU A 443 56.56 -60.20 -11.93
N ASP A 444 55.78 -60.33 -13.01
CA ASP A 444 55.87 -61.48 -13.92
C ASP A 444 57.19 -61.54 -14.70
N LEU A 445 57.78 -60.38 -15.04
CA LEU A 445 59.12 -60.31 -15.59
C LEU A 445 60.20 -60.75 -14.59
N ALA A 446 60.00 -60.49 -13.29
CA ALA A 446 60.92 -60.95 -12.25
C ALA A 446 60.84 -62.47 -12.03
N LYS A 447 59.65 -63.08 -12.15
CA LYS A 447 59.46 -64.54 -12.09
C LYS A 447 60.15 -65.28 -13.25
N LYS A 448 60.28 -64.64 -14.42
CA LYS A 448 60.81 -65.25 -15.65
C LYS A 448 62.34 -65.30 -15.74
N GLY A 449 63.08 -64.73 -14.78
CA GLY A 449 64.53 -64.89 -14.58
C GLY A 449 65.49 -64.31 -15.63
N ASN A 450 65.11 -64.32 -16.91
CA ASN A 450 65.98 -64.08 -18.05
C ASN A 450 65.95 -62.61 -18.55
N THR A 451 65.91 -61.64 -17.62
CA THR A 451 65.86 -60.20 -17.94
C THR A 451 67.03 -59.43 -17.33
N ASN A 452 67.46 -58.38 -18.03
CA ASN A 452 68.59 -57.54 -17.64
C ASN A 452 68.27 -56.80 -16.31
N ARG A 453 68.90 -57.25 -15.21
CA ARG A 453 68.49 -56.94 -13.83
C ARG A 453 68.47 -55.45 -13.52
N GLU A 454 69.41 -54.67 -14.02
CA GLU A 454 69.47 -53.21 -13.81
C GLU A 454 68.28 -52.50 -14.43
N LYS A 455 67.92 -52.87 -15.67
CA LYS A 455 66.76 -52.29 -16.37
C LYS A 455 65.44 -52.65 -15.66
N LEU A 456 65.33 -53.86 -15.12
CA LEU A 456 64.17 -54.27 -14.33
C LEU A 456 64.11 -53.54 -12.97
N ALA A 457 65.25 -53.32 -12.31
CA ALA A 457 65.35 -52.57 -11.06
C ALA A 457 64.97 -51.09 -11.27
N ALA A 458 65.54 -50.41 -12.26
CA ALA A 458 65.23 -49.02 -12.59
C ALA A 458 63.76 -48.83 -12.98
N ALA A 459 63.16 -49.79 -13.70
CA ALA A 459 61.73 -49.76 -14.03
C ALA A 459 60.83 -49.93 -12.79
N LYS A 460 61.20 -50.80 -11.84
CA LYS A 460 60.50 -50.94 -10.55
C LYS A 460 60.64 -49.68 -9.69
N GLU A 461 61.83 -49.12 -9.60
CA GLU A 461 62.09 -47.88 -8.85
C GLU A 461 61.28 -46.70 -9.42
N LYS A 462 61.23 -46.56 -10.75
CA LYS A 462 60.40 -45.55 -11.41
C LYS A 462 58.91 -45.76 -11.11
N ASN A 463 58.39 -46.98 -11.29
CA ASN A 463 56.97 -47.23 -11.04
C ASN A 463 56.58 -47.05 -9.56
N ALA A 464 57.51 -47.30 -8.62
CA ALA A 464 57.34 -47.00 -7.21
C ALA A 464 57.31 -45.48 -6.92
N LYS A 465 58.19 -44.69 -7.56
CA LYS A 465 58.18 -43.22 -7.49
C LYS A 465 56.89 -42.64 -8.07
N ASP A 466 56.47 -43.09 -9.25
CA ASP A 466 55.22 -42.69 -9.90
C ASP A 466 54.00 -43.02 -9.01
N SER A 467 53.99 -44.21 -8.38
CA SER A 467 52.93 -44.64 -7.43
C SER A 467 52.91 -43.79 -6.15
N GLY A 468 54.08 -43.47 -5.58
CA GLY A 468 54.19 -42.59 -4.41
C GLY A 468 53.65 -41.19 -4.68
N LEU A 469 53.96 -40.61 -5.85
CA LEU A 469 53.44 -39.32 -6.29
C LEU A 469 51.90 -39.36 -6.48
N LEU A 470 51.37 -40.42 -7.10
CA LEU A 470 49.93 -40.55 -7.29
C LEU A 470 49.16 -40.74 -5.97
N ASN A 471 49.72 -41.48 -5.01
CA ASN A 471 49.16 -41.60 -3.66
C ASN A 471 49.15 -40.25 -2.92
N LEU A 472 50.23 -39.47 -3.01
CA LEU A 472 50.29 -38.12 -2.43
C LEU A 472 49.27 -37.17 -3.09
N ALA A 473 49.05 -37.29 -4.40
CA ALA A 473 48.01 -36.53 -5.11
C ALA A 473 46.60 -36.93 -4.64
N THR A 474 46.31 -38.23 -4.53
CA THR A 474 45.02 -38.73 -4.04
C THR A 474 44.74 -38.26 -2.60
N GLN A 475 45.71 -38.34 -1.69
CA GLN A 475 45.54 -37.86 -0.31
C GLN A 475 45.35 -36.34 -0.21
N LYS A 476 45.99 -35.56 -1.10
CA LYS A 476 45.74 -34.11 -1.19
C LYS A 476 44.31 -33.82 -1.67
N GLN A 477 43.82 -34.55 -2.67
CA GLN A 477 42.45 -34.41 -3.15
C GLN A 477 41.43 -34.81 -2.06
N GLU A 478 41.57 -35.98 -1.43
CA GLU A 478 40.69 -36.41 -0.34
C GLU A 478 40.64 -35.43 0.84
N LYS A 479 41.71 -34.67 1.06
CA LYS A 479 41.72 -33.60 2.06
C LYS A 479 41.00 -32.36 1.55
N ALA A 480 41.29 -31.91 0.32
CA ALA A 480 40.60 -30.78 -0.30
C ALA A 480 39.08 -31.00 -0.39
N ASP A 481 38.63 -32.20 -0.76
CA ASP A 481 37.22 -32.60 -0.79
C ASP A 481 36.55 -32.46 0.60
N LYS A 482 37.25 -32.84 1.67
CA LYS A 482 36.75 -32.71 3.07
C LYS A 482 36.75 -31.26 3.55
N ASP A 483 37.82 -30.52 3.27
CA ASP A 483 37.92 -29.10 3.61
C ASP A 483 36.83 -28.29 2.84
N LEU A 484 36.53 -28.66 1.60
CA LEU A 484 35.42 -28.11 0.78
C LEU A 484 34.04 -28.47 1.35
N LEU A 485 33.80 -29.73 1.71
CA LEU A 485 32.51 -30.15 2.32
C LEU A 485 32.21 -29.38 3.61
N LEU A 486 33.22 -29.10 4.43
CA LEU A 486 33.07 -28.25 5.63
C LEU A 486 32.73 -26.79 5.28
N LEU A 487 33.35 -26.23 4.23
CA LEU A 487 33.03 -24.89 3.74
C LEU A 487 31.61 -24.81 3.17
N VAL A 488 31.17 -25.79 2.38
CA VAL A 488 29.81 -25.86 1.82
C VAL A 488 28.77 -26.00 2.93
N ALA A 489 28.99 -26.88 3.91
CA ALA A 489 28.09 -27.04 5.05
C ALA A 489 27.98 -25.76 5.90
N LYS A 490 29.10 -25.05 6.12
CA LYS A 490 29.10 -23.75 6.79
C LYS A 490 28.33 -22.71 5.98
N GLN A 491 28.59 -22.62 4.67
CA GLN A 491 27.94 -21.65 3.78
C GLN A 491 26.42 -21.87 3.72
N LYS A 492 25.96 -23.14 3.67
CA LYS A 492 24.53 -23.51 3.70
C LYS A 492 23.86 -23.04 5.00
N ALA A 493 24.48 -23.30 6.16
CA ALA A 493 23.99 -22.81 7.44
C ALA A 493 23.96 -21.27 7.55
N GLU A 494 24.95 -20.58 6.99
CA GLU A 494 25.00 -19.11 6.94
C GLU A 494 23.93 -18.52 5.99
N THR A 495 23.64 -19.17 4.86
CA THR A 495 22.55 -18.74 3.97
C THR A 495 21.17 -19.04 4.55
N ASP A 496 20.97 -20.18 5.20
CA ASP A 496 19.68 -20.55 5.79
C ASP A 496 19.31 -19.59 6.94
N ALA A 497 20.29 -19.23 7.78
CA ALA A 497 20.13 -18.22 8.82
C ALA A 497 19.84 -16.82 8.23
N ALA A 498 20.51 -16.43 7.15
CA ALA A 498 20.25 -15.16 6.47
C ALA A 498 18.83 -15.10 5.84
N LEU A 499 18.35 -16.21 5.28
CA LEU A 499 17.01 -16.31 4.69
C LEU A 499 15.89 -16.22 5.74
N GLU A 500 16.05 -16.87 6.90
CA GLU A 500 15.05 -16.78 7.98
C GLU A 500 15.04 -15.37 8.61
N ASN A 501 16.21 -14.74 8.80
CA ASN A 501 16.31 -13.34 9.22
C ASN A 501 15.61 -12.39 8.22
N LEU A 502 15.83 -12.58 6.90
CA LEU A 502 15.19 -11.79 5.85
C LEU A 502 13.66 -11.94 5.90
N LYS A 503 13.16 -13.18 6.07
CA LYS A 503 11.73 -13.50 6.23
C LYS A 503 11.13 -12.86 7.48
N GLU A 504 11.84 -12.83 8.61
CA GLU A 504 11.38 -12.14 9.81
C GLU A 504 11.30 -10.61 9.60
N LEU A 505 12.29 -10.02 8.92
CA LEU A 505 12.30 -8.60 8.58
C LEU A 505 11.18 -8.23 7.59
N GLU A 506 10.90 -9.06 6.58
CA GLU A 506 9.76 -8.86 5.68
C GLU A 506 8.42 -8.90 6.42
N MET A 507 8.26 -9.78 7.41
CA MET A 507 7.06 -9.84 8.25
C MET A 507 6.92 -8.58 9.12
N LYS A 508 8.02 -8.11 9.74
CA LYS A 508 8.03 -6.85 10.53
C LYS A 508 7.69 -5.64 9.67
N LEU A 509 8.26 -5.54 8.46
CA LEU A 509 7.96 -4.49 7.49
C LEU A 509 6.48 -4.51 7.07
N ALA A 510 5.92 -5.68 6.80
CA ALA A 510 4.51 -5.84 6.45
C ALA A 510 3.57 -5.44 7.60
N SER A 511 3.94 -5.73 8.85
CA SER A 511 3.23 -5.24 10.04
C SER A 511 3.32 -3.72 10.19
N LYS A 512 4.50 -3.12 9.99
CA LYS A 512 4.66 -1.66 10.04
C LYS A 512 3.77 -0.95 9.02
N HIS A 513 3.83 -1.36 7.75
CA HIS A 513 2.96 -0.80 6.70
C HIS A 513 1.46 -1.00 6.98
N LYS A 514 1.07 -2.05 7.72
CA LYS A 514 -0.32 -2.25 8.16
C LYS A 514 -0.72 -1.23 9.23
N LEU A 515 0.14 -0.94 10.21
CA LEU A 515 -0.10 0.08 11.24
C LEU A 515 -0.21 1.47 10.61
N GLU A 516 0.73 1.85 9.76
CA GLU A 516 0.71 3.11 8.99
C GLU A 516 -0.63 3.29 8.22
N LEU A 517 -1.11 2.23 7.56
CA LEU A 517 -2.40 2.24 6.86
C LEU A 517 -3.62 2.32 7.79
N GLU A 518 -3.54 1.80 9.02
CA GLU A 518 -4.63 1.88 10.02
C GLU A 518 -4.68 3.26 10.68
N ILE A 519 -3.51 3.84 10.98
CA ILE A 519 -3.31 5.21 11.46
C ILE A 519 -3.93 6.24 10.49
N GLU A 520 -3.58 6.19 9.20
CA GLU A 520 -4.13 7.13 8.20
C GLU A 520 -5.63 6.90 7.94
N GLN A 521 -6.13 5.66 8.06
CA GLN A 521 -7.57 5.38 8.03
C GLN A 521 -8.32 5.96 9.24
N LEU A 522 -7.71 6.02 10.42
CA LEU A 522 -8.30 6.64 11.61
C LEU A 522 -8.30 8.17 11.50
N LYS A 523 -7.15 8.77 11.11
CA LYS A 523 -7.04 10.22 10.84
C LYS A 523 -8.07 10.69 9.81
N GLY A 524 -8.22 9.96 8.69
CA GLY A 524 -9.21 10.25 7.66
C GLY A 524 -10.68 10.17 8.16
N LYS A 525 -11.01 9.18 9.00
CA LYS A 525 -12.36 9.07 9.59
C LYS A 525 -12.66 10.22 10.56
N LEU A 526 -11.69 10.58 11.41
CA LEU A 526 -11.81 11.67 12.38
C LEU A 526 -12.07 13.01 11.67
N GLU A 527 -11.33 13.32 10.61
CA GLU A 527 -11.53 14.56 9.85
C GLU A 527 -12.89 14.57 9.13
N VAL A 528 -13.35 13.43 8.57
CA VAL A 528 -14.71 13.33 8.00
C VAL A 528 -15.79 13.58 9.06
N MET A 529 -15.70 12.96 10.25
CA MET A 529 -16.71 13.16 11.31
C MET A 529 -16.77 14.61 11.81
N LYS A 530 -15.62 15.28 11.91
CA LYS A 530 -15.51 16.70 12.28
C LYS A 530 -16.26 17.64 11.34
N HIS A 531 -16.35 17.33 10.03
CA HIS A 531 -17.12 18.12 9.06
C HIS A 531 -18.60 17.74 8.95
N MET A 532 -19.00 16.55 9.45
CA MET A 532 -20.37 16.02 9.32
C MET A 532 -21.40 16.64 10.30
N GLY A 533 -20.95 17.44 11.27
CA GLY A 533 -21.82 18.13 12.23
C GLY A 533 -22.21 17.30 13.46
N ALA A 534 -22.14 17.97 14.62
CA ALA A 534 -22.47 17.36 15.91
C ALA A 534 -23.99 17.32 16.14
N GLU A 535 -24.60 16.18 15.85
CA GLU A 535 -25.87 15.76 16.46
C GLU A 535 -25.57 14.58 17.38
N GLU A 536 -25.99 14.68 18.64
CA GLU A 536 -25.85 13.72 19.74
C GLU A 536 -24.44 13.48 20.33
N ASP A 537 -24.40 13.36 21.67
CA ASP A 537 -23.20 13.05 22.46
C ASP A 537 -22.60 11.67 22.13
N THR A 538 -23.39 10.79 21.53
CA THR A 538 -22.98 9.49 21.01
C THR A 538 -21.81 9.61 20.03
N LYS A 539 -21.85 10.60 19.12
CA LYS A 539 -20.75 10.87 18.17
C LYS A 539 -19.49 11.36 18.86
N LEU A 540 -19.59 12.12 19.96
CA LEU A 540 -18.42 12.58 20.71
C LEU A 540 -17.67 11.40 21.34
N MET A 541 -18.39 10.43 21.91
CA MET A 541 -17.78 9.23 22.49
C MET A 541 -17.11 8.33 21.44
N GLU A 542 -17.69 8.22 20.23
CA GLU A 542 -17.06 7.50 19.12
C GLU A 542 -15.80 8.21 18.60
N ILE A 543 -15.83 9.54 18.51
CA ILE A 543 -14.67 10.37 18.12
C ILE A 543 -13.54 10.26 19.15
N GLU A 544 -13.84 10.28 20.46
CA GLU A 544 -12.82 10.13 21.51
C GLU A 544 -12.17 8.75 21.48
N LYS A 545 -12.98 7.68 21.39
CA LYS A 545 -12.47 6.31 21.26
C LYS A 545 -11.59 6.09 20.02
N MET A 546 -11.85 6.83 18.94
CA MET A 546 -10.99 6.84 17.75
C MET A 546 -9.72 7.68 17.91
N ARG A 547 -9.66 8.66 18.83
CA ARG A 547 -8.41 9.30 19.25
C ARG A 547 -7.57 8.36 20.10
N GLU A 548 -8.15 7.76 21.14
CA GLU A 548 -7.44 6.81 22.03
C GLU A 548 -6.75 5.69 21.22
N SER A 549 -7.47 5.05 20.29
CA SER A 549 -6.93 3.95 19.48
C SER A 549 -6.13 4.42 18.24
N LEU A 550 -6.00 5.73 18.02
CA LEU A 550 -5.02 6.32 17.10
C LEU A 550 -3.70 6.58 17.85
N GLU A 551 -3.76 7.20 19.03
CA GLU A 551 -2.63 7.46 19.92
C GLU A 551 -1.89 6.15 20.27
N GLU A 552 -2.63 5.10 20.64
CA GLU A 552 -2.13 3.72 20.83
C GLU A 552 -1.25 3.20 19.66
N LYS A 553 -1.56 3.59 18.41
CA LYS A 553 -0.87 3.08 17.21
C LYS A 553 0.25 3.99 16.73
N ASP A 554 0.09 5.31 16.89
CA ASP A 554 1.20 6.24 16.71
C ASP A 554 2.31 5.93 17.76
N GLU A 555 1.96 5.54 19.00
CA GLU A 555 2.90 5.00 20.00
C GLU A 555 3.56 3.67 19.57
N GLU A 556 2.80 2.70 19.06
CA GLU A 556 3.36 1.43 18.55
C GLU A 556 4.35 1.68 17.39
N LEU A 557 4.04 2.64 16.51
CA LEU A 557 4.87 3.02 15.37
C LEU A 557 6.17 3.72 15.80
N GLU A 558 6.09 4.68 16.72
CA GLU A 558 7.24 5.35 17.35
C GLU A 558 8.15 4.33 18.07
N ALA A 559 7.59 3.35 18.77
CA ALA A 559 8.36 2.29 19.42
C ALA A 559 9.16 1.43 18.41
N ILE A 560 8.57 1.13 17.24
CA ILE A 560 9.24 0.41 16.15
C ILE A 560 10.39 1.24 15.57
N ASP A 561 10.19 2.53 15.28
CA ASP A 561 11.24 3.36 14.66
C ASP A 561 12.33 3.81 15.65
N SER A 562 12.00 3.99 16.93
CA SER A 562 12.96 4.16 18.02
C SER A 562 13.89 2.92 18.16
N LEU A 563 13.32 1.71 18.01
CA LEU A 563 14.10 0.47 17.95
C LEU A 563 14.98 0.42 16.69
N ASN A 564 14.45 0.76 15.51
CA ASN A 564 15.21 0.81 14.26
C ASN A 564 16.42 1.76 14.37
N GLN A 565 16.20 2.98 14.89
CA GLN A 565 17.26 3.98 15.09
C GLN A 565 18.30 3.51 16.13
N THR A 566 17.85 2.84 17.20
CA THR A 566 18.74 2.21 18.19
C THR A 566 19.61 1.11 17.57
N LEU A 567 19.06 0.30 16.66
CA LEU A 567 19.80 -0.74 15.94
C LEU A 567 20.82 -0.13 14.97
N ILE A 568 20.47 0.94 14.24
CA ILE A 568 21.41 1.68 13.38
C ILE A 568 22.58 2.23 14.19
N ILE A 569 22.32 2.83 15.35
CA ILE A 569 23.37 3.36 16.24
C ILE A 569 24.27 2.23 16.77
N LYS A 570 23.69 1.09 17.17
CA LYS A 570 24.46 -0.08 17.62
C LYS A 570 25.31 -0.69 16.50
N HIS A 571 24.78 -0.81 15.28
CA HIS A 571 25.53 -1.31 14.13
C HIS A 571 26.72 -0.41 13.79
N ARG A 572 26.54 0.92 13.81
CA ARG A 572 27.64 1.87 13.60
C ARG A 572 28.74 1.67 14.63
N ARG A 573 28.41 1.72 15.93
CA ARG A 573 29.38 1.48 17.02
C ARG A 573 30.13 0.15 16.89
N ALA A 574 29.41 -0.96 16.63
CA ALA A 574 30.04 -2.27 16.47
C ALA A 574 30.98 -2.34 15.23
N ASN A 575 30.68 -1.58 14.18
CA ASN A 575 31.56 -1.46 13.01
C ASN A 575 32.77 -0.56 13.27
N ASP A 576 32.58 0.53 14.01
CA ASP A 576 33.65 1.44 14.45
C ASP A 576 34.63 0.69 15.38
N GLU A 577 34.11 -0.06 16.36
CA GLU A 577 34.86 -0.95 17.25
C GLU A 577 35.65 -2.04 16.47
N LEU A 578 35.07 -2.57 15.38
CA LEU A 578 35.71 -3.58 14.54
C LEU A 578 36.88 -2.99 13.73
N GLU A 579 36.72 -1.80 13.17
CA GLU A 579 37.80 -1.12 12.43
C GLU A 579 38.88 -0.56 13.37
N ASP A 580 38.55 -0.11 14.58
CA ASP A 580 39.56 0.23 15.61
C ASP A 580 40.34 -1.02 16.07
N ALA A 581 39.66 -2.15 16.30
CA ALA A 581 40.34 -3.42 16.57
C ALA A 581 41.24 -3.87 15.40
N LYS A 582 40.86 -3.60 14.15
CA LYS A 582 41.68 -3.85 12.96
C LYS A 582 42.93 -2.96 12.94
N LYS A 583 42.79 -1.65 13.22
CA LYS A 583 43.92 -0.70 13.33
C LYS A 583 44.91 -1.12 14.42
N ASP A 584 44.41 -1.57 15.57
CA ASP A 584 45.25 -2.07 16.66
C ASP A 584 45.97 -3.38 16.28
N MET A 585 45.30 -4.32 15.60
CA MET A 585 45.97 -5.53 15.10
C MET A 585 47.06 -5.21 14.08
N ILE A 586 46.84 -4.25 13.17
CA ILE A 586 47.87 -3.73 12.25
C ILE A 586 49.04 -3.11 13.04
N SER A 587 48.75 -2.26 14.03
CA SER A 587 49.74 -1.62 14.92
C SER A 587 50.58 -2.63 15.70
N VAL A 588 49.97 -3.73 16.17
CA VAL A 588 50.66 -4.82 16.88
C VAL A 588 51.48 -5.68 15.93
N LEU A 589 50.93 -6.09 14.78
CA LEU A 589 51.67 -6.92 13.81
C LEU A 589 52.90 -6.20 13.25
N ASN A 590 52.82 -4.90 12.99
CA ASN A 590 53.96 -4.06 12.59
C ASN A 590 55.06 -3.97 13.66
N LYS A 591 54.76 -4.22 14.94
CA LYS A 591 55.74 -4.28 16.04
C LYS A 591 56.25 -5.70 16.31
N MET A 592 55.57 -6.72 15.78
CA MET A 592 55.93 -8.14 15.93
C MET A 592 56.84 -8.66 14.80
N THR A 593 57.59 -7.78 14.12
CA THR A 593 58.41 -8.10 12.95
C THR A 593 59.61 -9.00 13.27
N GLY A 594 59.35 -10.30 13.36
CA GLY A 594 60.33 -11.39 13.37
C GLY A 594 60.02 -12.41 12.28
N ALA A 595 61.07 -12.97 11.66
CA ALA A 595 61.04 -13.72 10.40
C ALA A 595 60.27 -15.08 10.38
N ARG A 596 59.29 -15.31 11.27
CA ARG A 596 58.49 -16.55 11.35
C ARG A 596 57.01 -16.36 11.75
N SER A 597 56.46 -15.14 11.73
CA SER A 597 55.02 -14.95 12.00
C SER A 597 54.13 -15.65 10.96
N LYS A 598 52.92 -16.10 11.33
CA LYS A 598 51.92 -16.56 10.33
C LYS A 598 51.26 -15.37 9.64
N PHE A 599 50.98 -14.31 10.39
CA PHE A 599 50.27 -13.13 9.91
C PHE A 599 51.15 -11.90 9.97
N GLY A 600 50.91 -10.94 9.09
CA GLY A 600 51.58 -9.66 9.04
C GLY A 600 50.65 -8.59 8.47
N VAL A 601 51.23 -7.45 8.14
CA VAL A 601 50.56 -6.38 7.42
C VAL A 601 51.12 -6.34 6.01
N LYS A 602 50.26 -6.23 5.01
CA LYS A 602 50.64 -5.89 3.64
C LYS A 602 50.12 -4.48 3.33
N ARG A 603 50.90 -3.66 2.62
CA ARG A 603 50.41 -2.40 2.06
C ARG A 603 49.88 -2.65 0.66
N MET A 604 48.57 -2.53 0.49
CA MET A 604 47.90 -2.74 -0.80
C MET A 604 48.17 -1.53 -1.70
N GLY A 605 48.70 -1.78 -2.90
CA GLY A 605 49.11 -0.73 -3.84
C GLY A 605 50.51 -0.16 -3.61
N GLU A 606 51.31 -0.74 -2.69
CA GLU A 606 52.73 -0.42 -2.58
C GLU A 606 53.52 -1.16 -3.67
N LEU A 607 54.47 -0.48 -4.32
CA LEU A 607 55.33 -1.10 -5.31
C LEU A 607 56.29 -2.06 -4.61
N ASP A 608 56.37 -3.33 -5.04
CA ASP A 608 57.38 -4.25 -4.54
C ASP A 608 58.75 -3.82 -5.07
N GLN A 609 59.41 -2.94 -4.31
CA GLN A 609 60.72 -2.39 -4.65
C GLN A 609 61.72 -3.50 -4.95
N LYS A 610 61.70 -4.62 -4.20
CA LYS A 610 62.66 -5.70 -4.40
C LYS A 610 62.43 -6.44 -5.72
N ALA A 611 61.18 -6.71 -6.08
CA ALA A 611 60.83 -7.31 -7.36
C ALA A 611 61.09 -6.34 -8.53
N PHE A 612 60.73 -5.06 -8.38
CA PHE A 612 60.89 -4.03 -9.39
C PHE A 612 62.37 -3.72 -9.69
N LEU A 613 63.18 -3.47 -8.66
CA LEU A 613 64.64 -3.26 -8.77
C LEU A 613 65.32 -4.51 -9.37
N GLY A 614 64.85 -5.71 -9.01
CA GLY A 614 65.33 -6.97 -9.59
C GLY A 614 65.06 -7.06 -11.10
N ALA A 615 63.83 -6.78 -11.52
CA ALA A 615 63.45 -6.74 -12.94
C ALA A 615 64.26 -5.70 -13.73
N CYS A 616 64.46 -4.50 -13.17
CA CYS A 616 65.28 -3.46 -13.78
C CYS A 616 66.74 -3.91 -13.97
N LYS A 617 67.35 -4.56 -12.97
CA LYS A 617 68.72 -5.09 -13.05
C LYS A 617 68.89 -6.21 -14.09
N GLU A 618 67.87 -7.03 -14.33
CA GLU A 618 67.91 -8.02 -15.43
C GLU A 618 67.95 -7.38 -16.82
N LYS A 619 67.33 -6.20 -17.00
CA LYS A 619 67.19 -5.54 -18.31
C LYS A 619 68.27 -4.50 -18.60
N LYS A 620 68.70 -3.73 -17.59
CA LYS A 620 69.70 -2.65 -17.68
C LYS A 620 70.75 -2.80 -16.58
N ALA A 621 71.57 -3.85 -16.66
CA ALA A 621 72.60 -4.23 -15.67
C ALA A 621 73.78 -3.22 -15.48
N ILE A 622 73.71 -2.04 -16.11
CA ILE A 622 74.70 -0.95 -16.00
C ILE A 622 74.30 0.07 -14.92
N TRP A 623 73.01 0.15 -14.58
CA TRP A 623 72.49 1.15 -13.64
C TRP A 623 72.95 0.93 -12.19
N ASP A 624 73.26 2.03 -11.51
CA ASP A 624 73.66 2.01 -10.09
C ASP A 624 72.46 1.93 -9.13
N ASP A 625 72.72 1.61 -7.86
CA ASP A 625 71.66 1.45 -6.85
C ASP A 625 70.88 2.74 -6.53
N LYS A 626 71.40 3.93 -6.89
CA LYS A 626 70.69 5.21 -6.76
C LYS A 626 69.80 5.49 -7.96
N GLU A 627 70.30 5.27 -9.18
CA GLU A 627 69.50 5.39 -10.41
C GLU A 627 68.26 4.49 -10.34
N LEU A 628 68.46 3.25 -9.87
CA LEU A 628 67.39 2.27 -9.67
C LEU A 628 66.42 2.69 -8.56
N ALA A 629 66.90 3.24 -7.44
CA ALA A 629 66.04 3.74 -6.37
C ALA A 629 65.21 4.96 -6.80
N LEU A 630 65.82 5.91 -7.53
CA LEU A 630 65.13 7.07 -8.10
C LEU A 630 64.01 6.64 -9.05
N LEU A 631 64.29 5.69 -9.94
CA LEU A 631 63.30 5.11 -10.85
C LEU A 631 62.16 4.41 -10.11
N CYS A 632 62.46 3.69 -9.02
CA CYS A 632 61.44 3.04 -8.19
C CYS A 632 60.48 4.08 -7.59
N SER A 633 61.00 5.16 -7.02
CA SER A 633 60.17 6.25 -6.48
C SER A 633 59.49 7.11 -7.56
N GLU A 634 60.04 7.19 -8.78
CA GLU A 634 59.34 7.79 -9.92
C GLU A 634 58.08 6.98 -10.29
N TRP A 635 58.15 5.65 -10.23
CA TRP A 635 56.97 4.79 -10.46
C TRP A 635 56.00 4.81 -9.30
N GLU A 636 56.46 4.82 -8.04
CA GLU A 636 55.59 5.04 -6.86
C GLU A 636 54.85 6.39 -6.94
N TYR A 637 55.53 7.44 -7.39
CA TYR A 637 54.92 8.75 -7.65
C TYR A 637 53.89 8.68 -8.79
N LYS A 638 54.22 8.06 -9.93
CA LYS A 638 53.27 7.87 -11.04
C LYS A 638 52.00 7.12 -10.59
N ILE A 639 52.15 5.98 -9.92
CA ILE A 639 51.05 5.13 -9.40
C ILE A 639 50.13 5.91 -8.44
N SER A 640 50.68 6.88 -7.71
CA SER A 640 49.92 7.71 -6.77
C SER A 640 49.31 8.99 -7.37
N GLN A 641 49.46 9.27 -8.67
CA GLN A 641 48.80 10.42 -9.31
C GLN A 641 47.33 10.09 -9.67
N PRO A 642 46.32 10.81 -9.15
CA PRO A 642 44.92 10.61 -9.52
C PRO A 642 44.65 10.75 -11.03
N GLU A 643 45.40 11.63 -11.70
CA GLU A 643 45.29 11.93 -13.13
C GLU A 643 45.75 10.79 -14.03
N TRP A 644 46.48 9.80 -13.51
CA TRP A 644 46.86 8.59 -14.25
C TRP A 644 46.02 7.40 -13.79
N HIS A 645 44.95 7.16 -14.54
CA HIS A 645 44.05 6.04 -14.33
C HIS A 645 44.02 5.16 -15.60
N PRO A 646 45.01 4.26 -15.78
CA PRO A 646 45.16 3.42 -16.97
C PRO A 646 44.17 2.24 -16.95
N PHE A 647 42.88 2.51 -16.78
CA PHE A 647 41.82 1.51 -16.61
C PHE A 647 40.66 1.72 -17.59
N LYS A 648 40.08 0.64 -18.08
CA LYS A 648 38.88 0.60 -18.93
C LYS A 648 37.80 -0.22 -18.24
N VAL A 649 36.59 0.32 -18.19
CA VAL A 649 35.41 -0.39 -17.68
C VAL A 649 35.00 -1.45 -18.70
N ILE A 650 34.91 -2.70 -18.26
CA ILE A 650 34.30 -3.81 -19.00
C ILE A 650 33.14 -4.40 -18.21
N ILE A 651 32.14 -4.93 -18.91
CA ILE A 651 30.99 -5.59 -18.27
C ILE A 651 31.28 -7.09 -18.16
N VAL A 652 31.52 -7.57 -16.94
CA VAL A 652 31.74 -8.99 -16.62
C VAL A 652 30.65 -9.45 -15.67
N ASP A 653 29.93 -10.51 -16.04
CA ASP A 653 28.77 -11.05 -15.29
C ASP A 653 27.64 -10.03 -15.01
N GLY A 654 27.61 -8.92 -15.76
CA GLY A 654 26.66 -7.82 -15.58
C GLY A 654 27.08 -6.79 -14.54
N GLN A 655 28.30 -6.88 -13.99
CA GLN A 655 28.95 -5.84 -13.21
C GLN A 655 29.98 -5.10 -14.06
N GLU A 656 30.08 -3.79 -13.85
CA GLU A 656 31.19 -2.98 -14.35
C GLU A 656 32.45 -3.33 -13.54
N LYS A 657 33.51 -3.73 -14.23
CA LYS A 657 34.83 -4.01 -13.66
C LYS A 657 35.88 -3.24 -14.44
N GLU A 658 36.70 -2.48 -13.73
CA GLU A 658 37.86 -1.81 -14.30
C GLU A 658 39.00 -2.82 -14.48
N ILE A 659 39.47 -2.96 -15.72
CA ILE A 659 40.72 -3.67 -16.05
C ILE A 659 41.73 -2.69 -16.62
N VAL A 660 43.02 -3.03 -16.53
CA VAL A 660 44.09 -2.17 -17.05
C VAL A 660 44.00 -2.02 -18.58
N GLN A 661 44.33 -0.84 -19.10
CA GLN A 661 44.45 -0.55 -20.52
C GLN A 661 45.80 -1.05 -21.05
N ASP A 662 45.77 -2.12 -21.85
CA ASP A 662 46.95 -2.70 -22.53
C ASP A 662 47.67 -1.71 -23.47
N ASP A 663 46.97 -0.63 -23.84
CA ASP A 663 47.36 0.43 -24.75
C ASP A 663 47.77 1.75 -24.06
N ASP A 664 47.80 1.82 -22.72
CA ASP A 664 48.34 2.98 -21.99
C ASP A 664 49.81 3.25 -22.36
N GLU A 665 50.09 4.51 -22.70
CA GLU A 665 51.40 4.93 -23.20
C GLU A 665 52.55 4.72 -22.21
N LYS A 666 52.29 4.91 -20.91
CA LYS A 666 53.31 4.76 -19.86
C LYS A 666 53.57 3.28 -19.56
N LEU A 667 52.53 2.44 -19.53
CA LEU A 667 52.67 0.99 -19.37
C LEU A 667 53.36 0.35 -20.57
N ARG A 668 53.05 0.81 -21.80
CA ARG A 668 53.76 0.36 -23.00
C ARG A 668 55.24 0.75 -22.96
N ALA A 669 55.55 2.03 -22.67
CA ALA A 669 56.94 2.49 -22.57
C ALA A 669 57.73 1.74 -21.47
N LEU A 670 57.12 1.53 -20.31
CA LEU A 670 57.68 0.70 -19.22
C LEU A 670 58.02 -0.72 -19.70
N LYS A 671 57.12 -1.35 -20.46
CA LYS A 671 57.28 -2.71 -20.97
C LYS A 671 58.37 -2.80 -22.04
N GLU A 672 58.47 -1.81 -22.93
CA GLU A 672 59.51 -1.71 -23.94
C GLU A 672 60.90 -1.48 -23.32
N GLU A 673 61.01 -0.55 -22.36
CA GLU A 673 62.27 -0.20 -21.72
C GLU A 673 62.78 -1.22 -20.70
N LEU A 674 61.90 -1.70 -19.81
CA LEU A 674 62.26 -2.49 -18.61
C LEU A 674 61.77 -3.95 -18.67
N GLY A 675 60.91 -4.30 -19.63
CA GLY A 675 60.43 -5.65 -19.85
C GLY A 675 59.23 -6.06 -18.99
N ASP A 676 58.65 -7.21 -19.32
CA ASP A 676 57.38 -7.70 -18.75
C ASP A 676 57.40 -7.78 -17.21
N LYS A 677 58.51 -8.23 -16.61
CA LYS A 677 58.66 -8.32 -15.14
C LYS A 677 58.50 -6.97 -14.42
N ALA A 678 58.99 -5.87 -15.01
CA ALA A 678 58.87 -4.54 -14.41
C ALA A 678 57.46 -3.97 -14.61
N HIS A 679 56.89 -4.19 -15.80
CA HIS A 679 55.50 -3.90 -16.13
C HIS A 679 54.52 -4.59 -15.16
N ASP A 680 54.66 -5.91 -14.95
CA ASP A 680 53.72 -6.70 -14.15
C ASP A 680 53.72 -6.31 -12.66
N VAL A 681 54.87 -5.89 -12.13
CA VAL A 681 54.99 -5.40 -10.74
C VAL A 681 54.32 -4.03 -10.57
N VAL A 682 54.46 -3.12 -11.55
CA VAL A 682 53.74 -1.82 -11.56
C VAL A 682 52.24 -2.03 -11.77
N VAL A 683 51.83 -2.90 -12.69
CA VAL A 683 50.42 -3.25 -12.93
C VAL A 683 49.78 -3.87 -11.68
N LYS A 684 50.47 -4.74 -10.96
CA LYS A 684 49.99 -5.28 -9.68
C LYS A 684 49.76 -4.16 -8.65
N ALA A 685 50.70 -3.23 -8.51
CA ALA A 685 50.56 -2.10 -7.59
C ALA A 685 49.39 -1.16 -8.01
N LEU A 686 49.21 -0.89 -9.30
CA LEU A 686 48.05 -0.14 -9.81
C LEU A 686 46.72 -0.81 -9.50
N VAL A 687 46.59 -2.12 -9.76
CA VAL A 687 45.35 -2.87 -9.51
C VAL A 687 45.03 -2.90 -8.02
N GLU A 688 46.02 -3.19 -7.16
CA GLU A 688 45.82 -3.16 -5.70
C GLU A 688 45.49 -1.76 -5.18
N MET A 689 46.08 -0.70 -5.75
CA MET A 689 45.73 0.69 -5.42
C MET A 689 44.29 1.02 -5.80
N ASN A 690 43.83 0.56 -6.97
CA ASN A 690 42.49 0.85 -7.48
C ASN A 690 41.40 0.01 -6.80
N GLU A 691 41.71 -1.21 -6.35
CA GLU A 691 40.81 -2.04 -5.55
C GLU A 691 40.63 -1.51 -4.10
N TYR A 692 41.72 -1.03 -3.46
CA TYR A 692 41.70 -0.67 -2.03
C TYR A 692 41.58 0.83 -1.75
N ASN A 693 42.07 1.71 -2.62
CA ASN A 693 42.07 3.17 -2.40
C ASN A 693 41.99 3.98 -3.72
N PRO A 694 40.97 3.77 -4.57
CA PRO A 694 40.90 4.39 -5.90
C PRO A 694 40.93 5.93 -5.84
N SER A 695 40.20 6.53 -4.89
CA SER A 695 40.11 7.98 -4.76
C SER A 695 41.29 8.62 -4.01
N GLY A 696 41.92 7.90 -3.07
CA GLY A 696 43.00 8.44 -2.25
C GLY A 696 44.40 8.20 -2.82
N ARG A 697 44.60 7.18 -3.67
CA ARG A 697 45.86 6.87 -4.35
C ARG A 697 47.11 6.71 -3.46
N TYR A 698 46.94 6.38 -2.18
CA TYR A 698 48.05 6.03 -1.26
C TYR A 698 47.92 4.58 -0.73
N PRO A 699 49.03 3.84 -0.53
CA PRO A 699 48.94 2.42 -0.17
C PRO A 699 48.44 2.18 1.26
N LEU A 700 47.34 1.43 1.40
CA LEU A 700 46.67 1.15 2.68
C LEU A 700 47.19 -0.14 3.34
N PRO A 701 47.41 -0.16 4.67
CA PRO A 701 47.76 -1.37 5.39
C PRO A 701 46.55 -2.29 5.58
N GLU A 702 46.72 -3.58 5.30
CA GLU A 702 45.70 -4.62 5.44
C GLU A 702 46.28 -5.87 6.13
N LEU A 703 45.43 -6.60 6.86
CA LEU A 703 45.79 -7.83 7.54
C LEU A 703 46.07 -8.94 6.51
N TRP A 704 47.25 -9.57 6.58
CA TRP A 704 47.72 -10.53 5.57
C TRP A 704 48.18 -11.86 6.17
N ASN A 705 47.84 -12.97 5.52
CA ASN A 705 48.28 -14.31 5.86
C ASN A 705 49.51 -14.69 5.03
N LEU A 706 50.70 -14.51 5.61
CA LEU A 706 52.00 -14.66 4.96
C LEU A 706 52.30 -16.09 4.46
N LYS A 707 51.48 -17.09 4.83
CA LYS A 707 51.62 -18.48 4.38
C LYS A 707 50.69 -18.88 3.24
N GLU A 708 49.62 -18.12 3.04
CA GLU A 708 48.53 -18.44 2.10
C GLU A 708 48.37 -17.31 1.06
N ASP A 709 49.27 -16.31 1.08
CA ASP A 709 49.30 -15.07 0.30
C ASP A 709 47.93 -14.44 0.01
N ARG A 710 47.15 -14.25 1.07
CA ARG A 710 45.80 -13.68 1.02
C ARG A 710 45.52 -12.72 2.17
N LYS A 711 44.49 -11.90 2.01
CA LYS A 711 43.87 -11.13 3.09
C LYS A 711 43.44 -12.07 4.23
N ALA A 712 43.74 -11.66 5.46
CA ALA A 712 43.38 -12.35 6.68
C ALA A 712 42.17 -11.66 7.33
N SER A 713 41.30 -12.45 7.96
CA SER A 713 40.20 -11.90 8.74
C SER A 713 40.63 -11.45 10.14
N VAL A 714 39.92 -10.48 10.71
CA VAL A 714 40.15 -9.97 12.08
C VAL A 714 40.08 -11.11 13.11
N SER A 715 39.19 -12.09 12.91
CA SER A 715 39.05 -13.27 13.79
C SER A 715 40.22 -14.25 13.70
N GLU A 716 40.77 -14.50 12.51
CA GLU A 716 42.00 -15.29 12.33
C GLU A 716 43.21 -14.66 13.05
N VAL A 717 43.37 -13.34 12.90
CA VAL A 717 44.47 -12.59 13.51
C VAL A 717 44.29 -12.52 15.03
N ALA A 718 43.08 -12.24 15.53
CA ALA A 718 42.78 -12.25 16.96
C ALA A 718 43.09 -13.62 17.61
N ALA A 719 42.64 -14.72 16.98
CA ALA A 719 42.92 -16.07 17.46
C ALA A 719 44.44 -16.36 17.49
N TYR A 720 45.19 -15.91 16.48
CA TYR A 720 46.65 -16.04 16.46
C TYR A 720 47.33 -15.22 17.55
N LEU A 721 46.97 -13.95 17.72
CA LEU A 721 47.54 -13.07 18.76
C LEU A 721 47.26 -13.62 20.17
N VAL A 722 46.05 -14.13 20.43
CA VAL A 722 45.70 -14.80 21.69
C VAL A 722 46.54 -16.07 21.91
N LEU A 723 46.86 -16.84 20.86
CA LEU A 723 47.75 -18.00 20.96
C LEU A 723 49.21 -17.59 21.25
N GLN A 724 49.73 -16.55 20.58
CA GLN A 724 51.08 -16.04 20.87
C GLN A 724 51.19 -15.50 22.31
N TRP A 725 50.20 -14.72 22.76
CA TRP A 725 50.14 -14.21 24.12
C TRP A 725 50.11 -15.34 25.17
N LYS A 726 49.28 -16.38 24.96
CA LYS A 726 49.25 -17.58 25.82
C LYS A 726 50.60 -18.33 25.84
N ALA A 727 51.30 -18.39 24.70
CA ALA A 727 52.62 -19.02 24.61
C ALA A 727 53.71 -18.20 25.33
N HIS A 728 53.72 -16.88 25.16
CA HIS A 728 54.64 -15.98 25.87
C HIS A 728 54.41 -15.99 27.38
N LYS A 729 53.15 -15.95 27.84
CA LYS A 729 52.82 -16.01 29.27
C LYS A 729 53.39 -17.27 29.94
N LYS A 730 53.27 -18.44 29.29
CA LYS A 730 53.87 -19.69 29.79
C LYS A 730 55.39 -19.64 29.87
N LYS A 731 56.08 -19.07 28.87
CA LYS A 731 57.55 -18.91 28.93
C LYS A 731 57.99 -18.01 30.08
N SER A 732 57.23 -16.96 30.38
CA SER A 732 57.46 -16.05 31.50
C SER A 732 57.08 -16.63 32.88
N THR A 733 56.76 -17.93 32.98
CA THR A 733 56.52 -18.63 34.26
C THR A 733 57.57 -19.72 34.55
N TYR A 734 58.63 -19.79 33.75
CA TYR A 734 59.78 -20.70 33.91
C TYR A 734 61.12 -19.95 33.87
N LEU A 735 61.07 -18.66 34.23
CA LEU A 735 62.16 -17.75 34.57
C LEU A 735 61.78 -17.09 35.90
#